data_AF-A0A7X8JVM8-F1
#
_entry.id   AF-A0A7X8JVM8-F1
#
_cell.length_a   1.000
_cell.length_b   1.000
_cell.length_c   1.000
_cell.angle_alpha   90.00
_cell.angle_beta   90.00
_cell.angle_gamma   90.00
#
_symmetry.space_group_name_H-M   'P 1'
#
loop_
_entity.id
_entity.type
_entity.pdbx_description
1 polymer ?
#
loop_
_entity_poly.entity_id
_entity_poly.type
_entity_poly.pdbx_seq_one_letter_code
_entity_poly.pdbx_strand_id
1 'polypeptide(L)'
;MLKTMIRRKVQAVILVFCILGTLCTSPLYSADAATEPEYNYAKALQLSLHFYDAEKCGRGITGGRLEWRGDCHLEDEEVPLIPMETKESPGTNMSQEYIDKYRDVLDPDGNGTLDLSGGFHDAGDHVKFGLPQAYTASTLGWGFYEFRQAYIDKGLEDHMLDILKWFTDYFLRSTFMDEDGNVIAFCYQVGNGDVDHTYWGPPELQNQVRPAFFATPDNPAADQCGDAAAALAISYLNWKDSDPEYAQKCLKAAKGLYEFGKQYRGTGYSGGYYGSAYDDDELAWGAVWLNIATGDEQYIDDIVRMEDGKYAGYLGKIIKNEQNHWQNIWVHCWDTVWGGVFAKLAPITNTERDWYIFRWNLEYWSGIPHEDPKDNAFLAASPSGYRVVNTWGSARYNTTAQLCAFVYRKNTGREDFTEWAKDQMEYLIGNNPLNRCFIVGYSENSVQHPHHRAAHGSKTNSMLVPEQHRHTLWGALAGGPDLEDKHIDETTDYVYNEVAIDYNAGFTGALAGFCTYYGQDHEILPDFPPKEDPIDVYYTEAKLEQENKERTQITIRLYNYSVHPPKTEDAMKVRYFFDISEMLDAGQTIDDVELQIMYDENASSYGGPIEYKGPYKWDETGVCYVEFDWSGYNVYGTREIQFAVVGAQDENYKFHWDPTNDYSRNGITEEFEKTQYIVVYKDGEIVFGQEPTKRIATPAPTNNPEDLKPSLKVMYKTTDASDAAGDIKTTLRIENTGKKPIELSEFKLRYWYTKDSEDQQQCIFDYVKVGKEMIEAKFIEVSPAVENADSYFELSFKSGAGVIAPGSDSGDIQLRVTKSGVPYTQSNDYSYDKATSFTENSKITAYVNSELVYGEQPDGVVGPIVTPTPTPNDYIIGDVNGDEEVDSIDFAVMRQILLGIINQFPYEKGELAGDLDGNGVFDSLDFAHMRKYMLGYIKEFPIEK
;
A
#
# COMPACT_ATOMS: atom_id res chain seq x y z
N MET A 1 -20.32 -64.88 -24.72
CA MET A 1 -19.48 -63.75 -25.15
C MET A 1 -19.51 -62.67 -24.09
N LEU A 2 -18.74 -62.86 -23.02
CA LEU A 2 -18.26 -61.88 -22.04
C LEU A 2 -17.53 -62.70 -20.96
N LYS A 3 -16.33 -63.20 -21.27
CA LYS A 3 -15.35 -63.84 -20.35
C LYS A 3 -14.19 -64.48 -21.12
N THR A 4 -13.50 -63.70 -21.95
CA THR A 4 -12.17 -64.09 -22.48
C THR A 4 -11.44 -62.88 -23.05
N MET A 5 -10.99 -61.96 -22.18
CA MET A 5 -9.96 -60.97 -22.52
C MET A 5 -9.35 -60.37 -21.24
N ILE A 6 -8.94 -61.24 -20.32
CA ILE A 6 -7.93 -60.94 -19.29
C ILE A 6 -6.84 -61.98 -19.48
N ARG A 7 -5.70 -61.53 -20.03
CA ARG A 7 -4.34 -62.10 -19.96
C ARG A 7 -3.55 -61.67 -21.18
N ARG A 8 -2.95 -60.48 -21.10
CA ARG A 8 -1.67 -60.08 -21.72
C ARG A 8 -1.56 -58.56 -21.65
N LYS A 9 -0.96 -58.07 -20.56
CA LYS A 9 -0.15 -56.84 -20.44
C LYS A 9 0.15 -56.61 -18.94
N VAL A 10 0.85 -57.60 -18.38
CA VAL A 10 1.72 -57.48 -17.21
C VAL A 10 3.05 -58.01 -17.74
N GLN A 11 4.16 -57.29 -17.48
CA GLN A 11 5.52 -57.47 -18.05
C GLN A 11 5.80 -56.65 -19.32
N ALA A 12 6.03 -55.34 -19.17
CA ALA A 12 6.95 -54.53 -20.00
C ALA A 12 7.05 -53.07 -19.50
N VAL A 13 7.38 -52.81 -18.22
CA VAL A 13 7.90 -51.49 -17.77
C VAL A 13 8.87 -51.68 -16.58
N ILE A 14 9.75 -52.67 -16.66
CA ILE A 14 10.91 -52.83 -15.77
C ILE A 14 12.09 -53.09 -16.71
N LEU A 15 13.17 -52.30 -16.59
CA LEU A 15 14.27 -52.09 -17.55
C LEU A 15 13.95 -51.17 -18.73
N VAL A 16 13.96 -49.85 -18.51
CA VAL A 16 14.82 -48.86 -19.23
C VAL A 16 14.76 -47.56 -18.40
N PHE A 17 15.51 -47.48 -17.30
CA PHE A 17 15.89 -46.20 -16.66
C PHE A 17 17.15 -46.39 -15.80
N CYS A 18 18.13 -47.13 -16.35
CA CYS A 18 19.51 -47.08 -15.90
C CYS A 18 20.33 -46.52 -17.07
N ILE A 19 21.11 -45.47 -16.80
CA ILE A 19 22.01 -44.73 -17.70
C ILE A 19 21.36 -43.52 -18.39
N LEU A 20 21.14 -42.47 -17.60
CA LEU A 20 21.37 -41.06 -17.94
C LEU A 20 21.65 -40.32 -16.64
N GLY A 21 22.74 -40.74 -15.97
CA GLY A 21 23.35 -39.98 -14.89
C GLY A 21 24.47 -39.13 -15.47
N THR A 22 24.24 -37.82 -15.55
CA THR A 22 25.19 -36.71 -15.37
C THR A 22 24.53 -35.43 -15.86
N LEU A 23 24.62 -34.36 -15.03
CA LEU A 23 24.14 -32.99 -15.25
C LEU A 23 22.66 -32.70 -14.92
N CYS A 24 22.32 -32.85 -13.63
CA CYS A 24 21.40 -31.95 -12.93
C CYS A 24 21.90 -31.85 -11.50
N THR A 25 22.89 -30.97 -11.27
CA THR A 25 23.15 -30.45 -9.93
C THR A 25 22.02 -29.46 -9.65
N SER A 26 20.97 -29.91 -8.97
CA SER A 26 20.21 -29.00 -8.13
C SER A 26 21.21 -28.30 -7.20
N PRO A 27 21.06 -26.99 -6.90
CA PRO A 27 21.82 -26.41 -5.82
C PRO A 27 21.47 -27.21 -4.56
N LEU A 28 22.44 -27.98 -4.06
CA LEU A 28 22.48 -28.37 -2.68
C LEU A 28 22.44 -27.05 -1.92
N TYR A 29 21.28 -26.66 -1.41
CA TYR A 29 21.22 -25.73 -0.30
C TYR A 29 22.13 -26.34 0.76
N SER A 30 23.26 -25.67 0.99
CA SER A 30 24.02 -25.84 2.21
C SER A 30 22.98 -25.66 3.32
N ALA A 31 22.83 -26.68 4.17
CA ALA A 31 22.15 -26.47 5.43
C ALA A 31 23.01 -25.47 6.19
N ASP A 32 22.69 -24.19 6.04
CA ASP A 32 23.16 -23.19 6.98
C ASP A 32 22.77 -23.69 8.37
N ALA A 33 23.74 -23.67 9.28
CA ALA A 33 23.52 -24.13 10.64
C ALA A 33 22.26 -23.43 11.16
N ALA A 34 21.21 -24.21 11.45
CA ALA A 34 19.94 -23.67 11.92
C ALA A 34 20.22 -22.74 13.10
N THR A 35 20.05 -21.45 12.88
CA THR A 35 20.08 -20.45 13.94
C THR A 35 18.96 -20.81 14.89
N GLU A 36 19.24 -20.88 16.20
CA GLU A 36 18.18 -21.13 17.18
C GLU A 36 17.03 -20.13 16.97
N PRO A 37 15.77 -20.58 17.03
CA PRO A 37 14.62 -19.68 16.85
C PRO A 37 14.66 -18.52 17.84
N GLU A 38 14.41 -17.30 17.36
CA GLU A 38 14.23 -16.14 18.21
C GLU A 38 12.88 -16.23 18.92
N TYR A 39 12.87 -16.25 20.26
CA TYR A 39 11.63 -16.17 21.05
C TYR A 39 11.44 -14.74 21.56
N ASN A 40 10.62 -13.96 20.84
CA ASN A 40 10.28 -12.58 21.14
C ASN A 40 8.75 -12.40 21.11
N TYR A 41 8.13 -12.60 22.26
CA TYR A 41 6.68 -12.48 22.43
C TYR A 41 6.14 -11.06 22.21
N ALA A 42 6.94 -10.01 22.45
CA ALA A 42 6.51 -8.64 22.20
C ALA A 42 6.41 -8.33 20.71
N LYS A 43 7.39 -8.80 19.92
CA LYS A 43 7.33 -8.82 18.45
C LYS A 43 6.11 -9.59 17.96
N ALA A 44 5.90 -10.83 18.44
CA ALA A 44 4.72 -11.61 18.04
C ALA A 44 3.39 -10.89 18.38
N LEU A 45 3.31 -10.22 19.54
CA LEU A 45 2.14 -9.44 19.95
C LEU A 45 1.89 -8.25 19.01
N GLN A 46 2.92 -7.47 18.70
CA GLN A 46 2.81 -6.37 17.74
C GLN A 46 2.34 -6.86 16.37
N LEU A 47 2.92 -7.96 15.88
CA LEU A 47 2.55 -8.54 14.60
C LEU A 47 1.09 -9.00 14.61
N SER A 48 0.61 -9.67 15.67
CA SER A 48 -0.78 -10.17 15.70
C SER A 48 -1.83 -9.06 15.65
N LEU A 49 -1.51 -7.84 16.09
CA LEU A 49 -2.39 -6.68 15.95
C LEU A 49 -2.50 -6.21 14.48
N HIS A 50 -1.41 -6.28 13.71
CA HIS A 50 -1.43 -5.90 12.30
C HIS A 50 -2.22 -6.88 11.42
N PHE A 51 -2.34 -8.14 11.83
CA PHE A 51 -3.27 -9.07 11.20
C PHE A 51 -4.70 -8.52 11.24
N TYR A 52 -5.15 -7.96 12.36
CA TYR A 52 -6.50 -7.38 12.42
C TYR A 52 -6.65 -6.16 11.52
N ASP A 53 -5.62 -5.31 11.36
CA ASP A 53 -5.69 -4.23 10.36
C ASP A 53 -5.86 -4.79 8.93
N ALA A 54 -5.27 -5.95 8.66
CA ALA A 54 -5.40 -6.65 7.38
C ALA A 54 -6.77 -7.29 7.16
N GLU A 55 -7.62 -7.39 8.18
CA GLU A 55 -8.97 -7.97 8.13
C GLU A 55 -10.08 -6.90 8.23
N LYS A 56 -9.74 -5.62 8.46
CA LYS A 56 -10.75 -4.55 8.53
C LYS A 56 -11.56 -4.48 7.24
N CYS A 57 -12.85 -4.21 7.36
CA CYS A 57 -13.79 -4.01 6.26
C CYS A 57 -14.47 -2.63 6.37
N GLY A 58 -14.83 -2.01 5.23
CA GLY A 58 -15.53 -0.72 5.19
C GLY A 58 -14.63 0.49 4.91
N ARG A 59 -15.21 1.69 5.07
CA ARG A 59 -14.55 2.98 4.84
C ARG A 59 -13.54 3.33 5.93
N GLY A 60 -12.47 4.05 5.56
CA GLY A 60 -11.49 4.60 6.51
C GLY A 60 -10.28 3.69 6.75
N ILE A 61 -10.10 2.68 5.90
CA ILE A 61 -8.95 1.77 5.92
C ILE A 61 -7.80 2.36 5.11
N THR A 62 -8.12 3.04 4.01
CA THR A 62 -7.15 3.66 3.11
C THR A 62 -6.24 4.64 3.85
N GLY A 63 -4.92 4.45 3.72
CA GLY A 63 -3.93 5.24 4.45
C GLY A 63 -3.74 4.84 5.91
N GLY A 64 -4.30 3.69 6.32
CA GLY A 64 -4.09 3.08 7.63
C GLY A 64 -2.71 2.46 7.80
N ARG A 65 -2.60 1.50 8.73
CA ARG A 65 -1.30 0.87 9.11
C ARG A 65 -0.70 -0.01 8.01
N LEU A 66 -1.51 -0.52 7.09
CA LEU A 66 -1.07 -1.35 5.97
C LEU A 66 -1.38 -0.63 4.66
N GLU A 67 -0.35 -0.22 3.93
CA GLU A 67 -0.52 0.57 2.70
C GLU A 67 -1.21 -0.20 1.57
N TRP A 68 -1.18 -1.54 1.62
CA TRP A 68 -1.82 -2.43 0.66
C TRP A 68 -3.30 -2.70 0.93
N ARG A 69 -3.84 -2.28 2.07
CA ARG A 69 -5.27 -2.36 2.38
C ARG A 69 -5.96 -1.03 2.11
N GLY A 70 -7.13 -1.10 1.49
CA GLY A 70 -7.97 0.04 1.17
C GLY A 70 -9.40 -0.12 1.66
N ASP A 71 -10.18 0.93 1.44
CA ASP A 71 -11.62 0.92 1.65
C ASP A 71 -12.26 -0.15 0.75
N CYS A 72 -13.11 -1.00 1.33
CA CYS A 72 -13.73 -2.12 0.64
C CYS A 72 -15.18 -2.32 1.11
N HIS A 73 -15.98 -3.02 0.28
CA HIS A 73 -17.39 -3.30 0.55
C HIS A 73 -18.20 -2.08 0.97
N LEU A 74 -17.98 -0.95 0.29
CA LEU A 74 -18.67 0.32 0.60
C LEU A 74 -20.18 0.23 0.39
N GLU A 75 -20.64 -0.73 -0.42
CA GLU A 75 -22.05 -1.08 -0.56
C GLU A 75 -22.70 -1.58 0.75
N ASP A 76 -21.92 -2.02 1.75
CA ASP A 76 -22.43 -2.33 3.08
C ASP A 76 -22.96 -1.07 3.81
N GLU A 77 -22.66 0.15 3.33
CA GLU A 77 -23.24 1.42 3.83
C GLU A 77 -24.71 1.62 3.37
N GLU A 78 -25.13 0.93 2.31
CA GLU A 78 -26.45 1.11 1.67
C GLU A 78 -27.15 -0.23 1.40
N VAL A 79 -27.12 -1.17 2.37
CA VAL A 79 -27.76 -2.48 2.21
C VAL A 79 -29.28 -2.32 2.03
N PRO A 80 -29.90 -2.82 0.95
CA PRO A 80 -31.32 -2.61 0.70
C PRO A 80 -32.23 -3.13 1.84
N LEU A 81 -33.12 -2.28 2.37
CA LEU A 81 -34.10 -2.68 3.39
C LEU A 81 -35.34 -3.31 2.74
N ILE A 82 -35.14 -4.48 2.14
CA ILE A 82 -36.17 -5.32 1.54
C ILE A 82 -35.98 -6.78 1.96
N PRO A 83 -37.04 -7.62 1.93
CA PRO A 83 -36.88 -9.05 2.10
C PRO A 83 -36.06 -9.64 0.95
N MET A 84 -35.04 -10.44 1.29
CA MET A 84 -34.26 -11.20 0.30
C MET A 84 -35.12 -12.30 -0.33
N GLU A 85 -35.06 -12.48 -1.65
CA GLU A 85 -35.78 -13.56 -2.36
C GLU A 85 -35.17 -14.94 -2.08
N THR A 86 -33.84 -15.01 -2.09
CA THR A 86 -33.02 -16.17 -1.72
C THR A 86 -31.89 -15.73 -0.78
N LYS A 87 -31.10 -16.67 -0.25
CA LYS A 87 -29.99 -16.34 0.66
C LYS A 87 -28.80 -15.67 -0.04
N GLU A 88 -28.81 -15.63 -1.36
CA GLU A 88 -27.82 -15.02 -2.24
C GLU A 88 -28.32 -13.70 -2.87
N SER A 89 -29.61 -13.37 -2.65
CA SER A 89 -30.25 -12.17 -3.20
C SER A 89 -30.00 -10.95 -2.31
N PRO A 90 -29.95 -9.72 -2.85
CA PRO A 90 -29.78 -8.53 -2.03
C PRO A 90 -30.94 -8.36 -1.05
N GLY A 91 -30.66 -7.75 0.10
CA GLY A 91 -31.65 -7.45 1.14
C GLY A 91 -31.40 -8.17 2.47
N THR A 92 -32.47 -8.32 3.24
CA THR A 92 -32.44 -8.84 4.61
C THR A 92 -33.31 -10.08 4.77
N ASN A 93 -33.05 -10.92 5.78
CA ASN A 93 -33.90 -12.07 6.11
C ASN A 93 -35.20 -11.69 6.85
N MET A 94 -35.50 -10.40 6.99
CA MET A 94 -36.72 -9.90 7.63
C MET A 94 -37.91 -9.95 6.67
N SER A 95 -39.12 -10.18 7.21
CA SER A 95 -40.34 -10.12 6.40
C SER A 95 -40.74 -8.66 6.11
N GLN A 96 -41.50 -8.44 5.04
CA GLN A 96 -41.99 -7.09 4.71
C GLN A 96 -42.85 -6.50 5.84
N GLU A 97 -43.68 -7.32 6.48
CA GLU A 97 -44.51 -6.91 7.63
C GLU A 97 -43.65 -6.46 8.81
N TYR A 98 -42.54 -7.16 9.07
CA TYR A 98 -41.61 -6.80 10.14
C TYR A 98 -40.89 -5.47 9.84
N ILE A 99 -40.41 -5.31 8.60
CA ILE A 99 -39.79 -4.07 8.13
C ILE A 99 -40.76 -2.90 8.26
N ASP A 100 -42.00 -3.05 7.78
CA ASP A 100 -42.99 -1.96 7.82
C ASP A 100 -43.38 -1.60 9.26
N LYS A 101 -43.42 -2.57 10.16
CA LYS A 101 -43.71 -2.35 11.58
C LYS A 101 -42.64 -1.52 12.29
N TYR A 102 -41.36 -1.72 11.94
CA TYR A 102 -40.23 -1.10 12.63
C TYR A 102 -39.45 -0.11 11.75
N ARG A 103 -40.07 0.37 10.68
CA ARG A 103 -39.43 1.27 9.70
C ARG A 103 -38.80 2.50 10.34
N ASP A 104 -39.49 3.12 11.30
CA ASP A 104 -39.01 4.32 11.99
C ASP A 104 -37.69 4.09 12.77
N VAL A 105 -37.38 2.84 13.12
CA VAL A 105 -36.14 2.44 13.82
C VAL A 105 -35.09 1.93 12.84
N LEU A 106 -35.50 1.14 11.85
CA LEU A 106 -34.59 0.51 10.87
C LEU A 106 -34.09 1.51 9.82
N ASP A 107 -34.93 2.44 9.39
CA ASP A 107 -34.70 3.39 8.28
C ASP A 107 -35.19 4.79 8.70
N PRO A 108 -34.53 5.42 9.71
CA PRO A 108 -34.99 6.69 10.27
C PRO A 108 -34.84 7.87 9.31
N ASP A 109 -34.02 7.76 8.27
CA ASP A 109 -33.84 8.79 7.23
C ASP A 109 -34.72 8.57 5.99
N GLY A 110 -35.36 7.40 5.89
CA GLY A 110 -36.33 7.05 4.85
C GLY A 110 -35.69 6.81 3.48
N ASN A 111 -34.40 6.48 3.44
CA ASN A 111 -33.66 6.23 2.20
C ASN A 111 -33.88 4.80 1.67
N GLY A 112 -34.46 3.91 2.48
CA GLY A 112 -34.78 2.53 2.12
C GLY A 112 -33.61 1.55 2.21
N THR A 113 -32.53 1.91 2.91
CA THR A 113 -31.31 1.12 3.09
C THR A 113 -30.84 1.09 4.55
N LEU A 114 -29.85 0.26 4.84
CA LEU A 114 -29.23 0.09 6.15
C LEU A 114 -27.73 0.30 6.04
N ASP A 115 -27.18 1.08 6.96
CA ASP A 115 -25.73 1.17 7.13
C ASP A 115 -25.24 0.04 8.05
N LEU A 116 -24.61 -0.95 7.44
CA LEU A 116 -23.99 -2.11 8.09
C LEU A 116 -22.49 -2.16 7.82
N SER A 117 -21.89 -1.02 7.50
CA SER A 117 -20.46 -0.88 7.20
C SER A 117 -19.56 -1.12 8.41
N GLY A 118 -18.28 -1.41 8.15
CA GLY A 118 -17.30 -1.72 9.18
C GLY A 118 -17.18 -3.22 9.44
N GLY A 119 -16.63 -3.55 10.61
CA GLY A 119 -16.39 -4.93 11.03
C GLY A 119 -15.16 -5.51 10.37
N PHE A 120 -15.05 -6.84 10.43
CA PHE A 120 -13.90 -7.58 9.92
C PHE A 120 -14.34 -8.68 8.96
N HIS A 121 -13.54 -8.90 7.92
CA HIS A 121 -13.50 -10.16 7.20
C HIS A 121 -13.13 -11.28 8.20
N ASP A 122 -13.68 -12.47 7.98
CA ASP A 122 -13.56 -13.55 8.94
C ASP A 122 -12.20 -14.26 8.84
N ALA A 123 -11.83 -14.66 7.63
CA ALA A 123 -10.68 -15.51 7.38
C ALA A 123 -9.97 -15.11 6.09
N GLY A 124 -9.61 -16.07 5.24
CA GLY A 124 -9.13 -15.77 3.90
C GLY A 124 -10.15 -15.13 2.96
N ASP A 125 -11.41 -15.08 3.37
CA ASP A 125 -12.60 -14.66 2.61
C ASP A 125 -13.05 -13.24 2.99
N HIS A 126 -14.21 -12.78 2.50
CA HIS A 126 -14.67 -11.42 2.80
C HIS A 126 -16.06 -11.35 3.44
N VAL A 127 -16.57 -12.49 3.94
CA VAL A 127 -17.84 -12.51 4.68
C VAL A 127 -17.60 -12.00 6.10
N LYS A 128 -18.51 -11.17 6.60
CA LYS A 128 -18.55 -10.75 8.00
C LYS A 128 -19.42 -11.74 8.78
N PHE A 129 -18.87 -12.89 9.16
CA PHE A 129 -19.60 -13.89 9.95
C PHE A 129 -19.75 -13.43 11.40
N GLY A 130 -20.97 -13.52 11.95
CA GLY A 130 -21.29 -12.97 13.27
C GLY A 130 -20.60 -13.65 14.43
N LEU A 131 -20.70 -14.97 14.49
CA LEU A 131 -20.24 -15.77 15.63
C LEU A 131 -18.72 -15.66 15.85
N PRO A 132 -17.85 -15.96 14.86
CA PRO A 132 -16.41 -15.80 15.03
C PRO A 132 -16.00 -14.34 15.27
N GLN A 133 -16.74 -13.37 14.73
CA GLN A 133 -16.47 -11.95 14.95
C GLN A 133 -16.79 -11.51 16.38
N ALA A 134 -17.95 -11.90 16.92
CA ALA A 134 -18.34 -11.64 18.30
C ALA A 134 -17.39 -12.32 19.29
N TYR A 135 -17.05 -13.59 19.03
CA TYR A 135 -16.05 -14.34 19.79
C TYR A 135 -14.69 -13.67 19.80
N THR A 136 -14.23 -13.21 18.62
CA THR A 136 -12.93 -12.56 18.51
C THR A 136 -12.92 -11.27 19.32
N ALA A 137 -13.94 -10.43 19.16
CA ALA A 137 -14.05 -9.18 19.89
C ALA A 137 -14.10 -9.40 21.41
N SER A 138 -14.88 -10.38 21.87
CA SER A 138 -15.00 -10.69 23.29
C SER A 138 -13.71 -11.30 23.85
N THR A 139 -13.04 -12.18 23.11
CA THR A 139 -11.79 -12.84 23.53
C THR A 139 -10.59 -11.90 23.51
N LEU A 140 -10.44 -11.07 22.47
CA LEU A 140 -9.42 -10.01 22.43
C LEU A 140 -9.64 -9.00 23.56
N GLY A 141 -10.89 -8.57 23.75
CA GLY A 141 -11.26 -7.68 24.83
C GLY A 141 -10.94 -8.28 26.19
N TRP A 142 -11.17 -9.59 26.37
CA TRP A 142 -10.82 -10.34 27.57
C TRP A 142 -9.31 -10.42 27.78
N GLY A 143 -8.54 -10.80 26.76
CA GLY A 143 -7.08 -10.84 26.83
C GLY A 143 -6.47 -9.47 27.19
N PHE A 144 -6.98 -8.40 26.58
CA PHE A 144 -6.61 -7.03 26.93
C PHE A 144 -7.02 -6.68 28.36
N TYR A 145 -8.24 -7.00 28.78
CA TYR A 145 -8.70 -6.77 30.16
C TYR A 145 -7.79 -7.47 31.20
N GLU A 146 -7.36 -8.70 30.92
CA GLU A 146 -6.52 -9.47 31.85
C GLU A 146 -5.07 -8.97 31.89
N PHE A 147 -4.50 -8.59 30.75
CA PHE A 147 -3.06 -8.29 30.62
C PHE A 147 -2.78 -6.90 30.05
N ARG A 148 -3.67 -5.93 30.29
CA ARG A 148 -3.59 -4.55 29.78
C ARG A 148 -2.21 -3.91 29.95
N GLN A 149 -1.59 -4.13 31.11
CA GLN A 149 -0.27 -3.57 31.41
C GLN A 149 0.80 -3.99 30.40
N ALA A 150 0.74 -5.21 29.86
CA ALA A 150 1.68 -5.65 28.83
C ALA A 150 1.56 -4.80 27.55
N TYR A 151 0.33 -4.46 27.13
CA TYR A 151 0.12 -3.58 25.98
C TYR A 151 0.63 -2.17 26.25
N ILE A 152 0.41 -1.64 27.46
CA ILE A 152 0.91 -0.33 27.89
C ILE A 152 2.43 -0.30 27.87
N ASP A 153 3.08 -1.28 28.52
CA ASP A 153 4.53 -1.36 28.65
C ASP A 153 5.23 -1.51 27.29
N LYS A 154 4.54 -2.12 26.31
CA LYS A 154 5.04 -2.29 24.94
C LYS A 154 4.59 -1.20 23.96
N GLY A 155 3.80 -0.21 24.41
CA GLY A 155 3.32 0.87 23.55
C GLY A 155 2.28 0.44 22.50
N LEU A 156 1.55 -0.65 22.75
CA LEU A 156 0.55 -1.24 21.85
C LEU A 156 -0.90 -0.99 22.28
N GLU A 157 -1.12 -0.25 23.38
CA GLU A 157 -2.48 0.00 23.92
C GLU A 157 -3.39 0.69 22.89
N ASP A 158 -2.94 1.78 22.27
CA ASP A 158 -3.75 2.54 21.31
C ASP A 158 -4.12 1.69 20.08
N HIS A 159 -3.21 0.83 19.63
CA HIS A 159 -3.45 -0.09 18.51
C HIS A 159 -4.49 -1.15 18.89
N MET A 160 -4.37 -1.76 20.07
CA MET A 160 -5.34 -2.73 20.57
C MET A 160 -6.73 -2.09 20.75
N LEU A 161 -6.79 -0.87 21.31
CA LEU A 161 -8.05 -0.15 21.48
C LEU A 161 -8.70 0.22 20.16
N ASP A 162 -7.93 0.62 19.14
CA ASP A 162 -8.42 0.86 17.78
C ASP A 162 -9.09 -0.38 17.17
N ILE A 163 -8.44 -1.54 17.30
CA ILE A 163 -8.99 -2.84 16.84
C ILE A 163 -10.29 -3.17 17.58
N LEU A 164 -10.30 -3.11 18.92
CA LEU A 164 -11.50 -3.39 19.72
C LEU A 164 -12.64 -2.45 19.35
N LYS A 165 -12.33 -1.16 19.13
CA LYS A 165 -13.32 -0.17 18.77
C LYS A 165 -13.93 -0.44 17.40
N TRP A 166 -13.14 -0.91 16.43
CA TRP A 166 -13.66 -1.28 15.10
C TRP A 166 -14.70 -2.41 15.18
N PHE A 167 -14.47 -3.42 16.03
CA PHE A 167 -15.45 -4.48 16.29
C PHE A 167 -16.71 -3.91 16.96
N THR A 168 -16.55 -3.15 18.04
CA THR A 168 -17.69 -2.70 18.84
C THR A 168 -18.50 -1.60 18.15
N ASP A 169 -17.88 -0.77 17.31
CA ASP A 169 -18.60 0.18 16.44
C ASP A 169 -19.49 -0.56 15.44
N TYR A 170 -19.01 -1.66 14.84
CA TYR A 170 -19.83 -2.51 13.97
C TYR A 170 -21.01 -3.12 14.73
N PHE A 171 -20.80 -3.73 15.91
CA PHE A 171 -21.92 -4.28 16.68
C PHE A 171 -22.94 -3.22 17.12
N LEU A 172 -22.47 -2.03 17.50
CA LEU A 172 -23.34 -0.91 17.86
C LEU A 172 -24.16 -0.42 16.67
N ARG A 173 -23.55 -0.34 15.49
CA ARG A 173 -24.21 0.04 14.23
C ARG A 173 -25.24 -1.00 13.81
N SER A 174 -24.90 -2.28 13.97
CA SER A 174 -25.75 -3.42 13.63
C SER A 174 -26.86 -3.72 14.65
N THR A 175 -26.92 -3.01 15.77
CA THR A 175 -27.93 -3.22 16.83
C THR A 175 -29.01 -2.14 16.78
N PHE A 176 -30.22 -2.52 16.36
CA PHE A 176 -31.35 -1.62 16.25
C PHE A 176 -32.19 -1.68 17.52
N MET A 177 -32.36 -0.53 18.18
CA MET A 177 -33.10 -0.41 19.44
C MET A 177 -34.26 0.58 19.31
N ASP A 178 -35.38 0.29 19.97
CA ASP A 178 -36.50 1.22 20.10
C ASP A 178 -36.20 2.37 21.10
N GLU A 179 -37.13 3.30 21.24
CA GLU A 179 -37.00 4.46 22.15
C GLU A 179 -36.84 4.05 23.63
N ASP A 180 -37.40 2.90 24.01
CA ASP A 180 -37.31 2.34 25.36
C ASP A 180 -35.98 1.60 25.59
N GLY A 181 -35.17 1.43 24.54
CA GLY A 181 -33.87 0.76 24.58
C GLY A 181 -33.93 -0.75 24.45
N ASN A 182 -35.06 -1.31 24.00
CA ASN A 182 -35.16 -2.74 23.68
C ASN A 182 -34.60 -2.99 22.28
N VAL A 183 -33.82 -4.06 22.13
CA VAL A 183 -33.36 -4.49 20.81
C VAL A 183 -34.55 -5.03 20.02
N ILE A 184 -34.75 -4.52 18.81
CA ILE A 184 -35.75 -5.01 17.87
C ILE A 184 -35.13 -5.96 16.84
N ALA A 185 -33.91 -5.67 16.40
CA ALA A 185 -33.19 -6.45 15.41
C ALA A 185 -31.68 -6.29 15.61
N PHE A 186 -30.92 -7.35 15.32
CA PHE A 186 -29.46 -7.31 15.36
C PHE A 186 -28.91 -7.96 14.08
N CYS A 187 -28.19 -7.19 13.26
CA CYS A 187 -27.48 -7.75 12.11
C CYS A 187 -26.22 -8.46 12.60
N TYR A 188 -26.20 -9.79 12.50
CA TYR A 188 -25.03 -10.55 12.90
C TYR A 188 -24.14 -10.91 11.71
N GLN A 189 -24.65 -10.90 10.46
CA GLN A 189 -23.83 -11.27 9.30
C GLN A 189 -24.15 -10.43 8.07
N VAL A 190 -23.09 -10.05 7.35
CA VAL A 190 -23.16 -9.43 6.02
C VAL A 190 -22.29 -10.21 5.04
N GLY A 191 -22.87 -10.55 3.90
CA GLY A 191 -22.28 -11.46 2.91
C GLY A 191 -22.82 -12.89 3.01
N ASN A 192 -22.70 -13.61 1.91
CA ASN A 192 -23.04 -15.02 1.80
C ASN A 192 -21.80 -15.81 1.33
N GLY A 193 -21.42 -16.85 2.07
CA GLY A 193 -20.20 -17.62 1.78
C GLY A 193 -20.22 -18.31 0.42
N ASP A 194 -21.35 -18.85 -0.04
CA ASP A 194 -21.41 -19.53 -1.34
C ASP A 194 -21.17 -18.54 -2.49
N VAL A 195 -21.59 -17.28 -2.33
CA VAL A 195 -21.33 -16.21 -3.31
C VAL A 195 -19.88 -15.75 -3.21
N ASP A 196 -19.45 -15.38 -2.01
CA ASP A 196 -18.12 -14.82 -1.73
C ASP A 196 -17.00 -15.80 -2.13
N HIS A 197 -17.17 -17.09 -1.87
CA HIS A 197 -16.15 -18.11 -2.09
C HIS A 197 -15.95 -18.47 -3.56
N THR A 198 -16.72 -17.87 -4.47
CA THR A 198 -16.47 -17.94 -5.93
C THR A 198 -15.49 -16.88 -6.42
N TYR A 199 -15.14 -15.91 -5.56
CA TYR A 199 -14.19 -14.86 -5.82
C TYR A 199 -12.86 -15.12 -5.10
N TRP A 200 -11.75 -14.86 -5.78
CA TRP A 200 -10.38 -14.93 -5.27
C TRP A 200 -9.58 -13.73 -5.79
N GLY A 201 -9.68 -12.61 -5.08
CA GLY A 201 -8.98 -11.37 -5.38
C GLY A 201 -9.12 -10.38 -4.22
N PRO A 202 -8.56 -9.17 -4.32
CA PRO A 202 -8.62 -8.18 -3.24
C PRO A 202 -10.06 -7.71 -2.93
N PRO A 203 -10.39 -7.46 -1.65
CA PRO A 203 -11.72 -7.03 -1.25
C PRO A 203 -12.11 -5.66 -1.82
N GLU A 204 -11.14 -4.78 -2.07
CA GLU A 204 -11.35 -3.43 -2.64
C GLU A 204 -11.95 -3.47 -4.07
N LEU A 205 -11.88 -4.62 -4.74
CA LEU A 205 -12.34 -4.82 -6.11
C LEU A 205 -13.52 -5.79 -6.23
N GLN A 206 -13.99 -6.34 -5.11
CA GLN A 206 -15.14 -7.24 -5.11
C GLN A 206 -16.41 -6.44 -5.34
N ASN A 207 -17.32 -7.00 -6.16
CA ASN A 207 -18.59 -6.34 -6.53
C ASN A 207 -19.79 -7.30 -6.45
N GLN A 208 -19.62 -8.43 -5.76
CA GLN A 208 -20.68 -9.41 -5.58
C GLN A 208 -21.74 -8.90 -4.59
N VAL A 209 -22.96 -9.41 -4.72
CA VAL A 209 -24.05 -9.06 -3.79
C VAL A 209 -23.74 -9.59 -2.39
N ARG A 210 -23.98 -8.74 -1.38
CA ARG A 210 -23.72 -9.03 0.04
C ARG A 210 -25.00 -8.91 0.86
N PRO A 211 -25.78 -9.99 1.03
CA PRO A 211 -27.02 -9.98 1.82
C PRO A 211 -26.75 -9.83 3.32
N ALA A 212 -27.72 -9.33 4.07
CA ALA A 212 -27.63 -9.17 5.51
C ALA A 212 -28.58 -10.10 6.29
N PHE A 213 -28.10 -10.66 7.39
CA PHE A 213 -28.83 -11.59 8.23
C PHE A 213 -29.01 -11.02 9.64
N PHE A 214 -30.26 -11.06 10.10
CA PHE A 214 -30.72 -10.44 11.33
C PHE A 214 -31.29 -11.46 12.30
N ALA A 215 -30.95 -11.26 13.57
CA ALA A 215 -31.71 -11.78 14.69
C ALA A 215 -32.97 -10.93 14.86
N THR A 216 -34.13 -11.58 14.84
CA THR A 216 -35.46 -10.98 15.11
C THR A 216 -36.28 -11.98 15.92
N PRO A 217 -37.42 -11.60 16.54
CA PRO A 217 -38.32 -12.56 17.17
C PRO A 217 -38.76 -13.72 16.27
N ASP A 218 -38.86 -13.47 14.95
CA ASP A 218 -39.23 -14.48 13.95
C ASP A 218 -38.04 -15.32 13.46
N ASN A 219 -36.81 -14.81 13.64
CA ASN A 219 -35.55 -15.46 13.30
C ASN A 219 -34.57 -15.32 14.48
N PRO A 220 -34.77 -16.05 15.59
CA PRO A 220 -33.93 -15.92 16.77
C PRO A 220 -32.50 -16.40 16.53
N ALA A 221 -31.52 -15.72 17.14
CA ALA A 221 -30.10 -16.03 17.05
C ALA A 221 -29.39 -15.62 18.36
N ALA A 222 -29.74 -16.30 19.44
CA ALA A 222 -29.28 -15.99 20.79
C ALA A 222 -27.80 -16.32 21.03
N ASP A 223 -27.25 -17.28 20.29
CA ASP A 223 -25.81 -17.53 20.15
C ASP A 223 -25.07 -16.25 19.73
N GLN A 224 -25.52 -15.63 18.64
CA GLN A 224 -24.94 -14.39 18.11
C GLN A 224 -25.09 -13.22 19.09
N CYS A 225 -26.28 -13.11 19.70
CA CYS A 225 -26.58 -12.02 20.63
C CYS A 225 -25.79 -12.11 21.94
N GLY A 226 -25.60 -13.33 22.47
CA GLY A 226 -24.90 -13.56 23.74
C GLY A 226 -23.43 -13.17 23.67
N ASP A 227 -22.74 -13.55 22.61
CA ASP A 227 -21.32 -13.26 22.45
C ASP A 227 -21.09 -11.77 22.08
N ALA A 228 -21.95 -11.18 21.25
CA ALA A 228 -21.92 -9.74 21.00
C ALA A 228 -22.18 -8.93 22.28
N ALA A 229 -23.08 -9.41 23.15
CA ALA A 229 -23.30 -8.83 24.47
C ALA A 229 -22.05 -8.94 25.35
N ALA A 230 -21.35 -10.07 25.34
CA ALA A 230 -20.07 -10.24 26.04
C ALA A 230 -19.02 -9.23 25.53
N ALA A 231 -18.83 -9.14 24.21
CA ALA A 231 -17.89 -8.20 23.59
C ALA A 231 -18.15 -6.75 24.00
N LEU A 232 -19.40 -6.31 23.98
CA LEU A 232 -19.80 -4.95 24.37
C LEU A 232 -19.71 -4.71 25.89
N ALA A 233 -20.01 -5.71 26.72
CA ALA A 233 -19.83 -5.62 28.17
C ALA A 233 -18.35 -5.50 28.57
N ILE A 234 -17.47 -6.24 27.89
CA ILE A 234 -16.01 -6.13 28.05
C ILE A 234 -15.51 -4.78 27.55
N SER A 235 -16.03 -4.30 26.42
CA SER A 235 -15.73 -2.96 25.89
C SER A 235 -16.06 -1.88 26.92
N TYR A 236 -17.22 -1.96 27.58
CA TYR A 236 -17.53 -1.06 28.72
C TYR A 236 -16.42 -1.07 29.79
N LEU A 237 -15.95 -2.25 30.20
CA LEU A 237 -14.89 -2.36 31.22
C LEU A 237 -13.56 -1.75 30.77
N ASN A 238 -13.21 -1.88 29.49
CA ASN A 238 -11.96 -1.38 28.94
C ASN A 238 -11.97 0.14 28.70
N TRP A 239 -13.15 0.72 28.42
CA TRP A 239 -13.33 2.13 28.10
C TRP A 239 -13.85 3.00 29.24
N LYS A 240 -14.47 2.44 30.30
CA LYS A 240 -15.17 3.23 31.35
C LYS A 240 -14.34 4.34 32.01
N ASP A 241 -13.02 4.20 32.01
CA ASP A 241 -12.10 5.18 32.62
C ASP A 241 -11.57 6.21 31.61
N SER A 242 -11.45 5.85 30.31
CA SER A 242 -10.91 6.70 29.25
C SER A 242 -11.98 7.40 28.39
N ASP A 243 -13.08 6.71 28.08
CA ASP A 243 -14.26 7.20 27.35
C ASP A 243 -15.54 6.65 27.99
N PRO A 244 -16.02 7.26 29.08
CA PRO A 244 -17.20 6.78 29.80
C PRO A 244 -18.49 6.89 28.97
N GLU A 245 -18.59 7.81 28.01
CA GLU A 245 -19.78 7.94 27.17
C GLU A 245 -19.88 6.76 26.20
N TYR A 246 -18.79 6.46 25.50
CA TYR A 246 -18.71 5.27 24.64
C TYR A 246 -18.94 3.98 25.44
N ALA A 247 -18.30 3.86 26.60
CA ALA A 247 -18.47 2.71 27.47
C ALA A 247 -19.96 2.49 27.83
N GLN A 248 -20.69 3.54 28.19
CA GLN A 248 -22.12 3.44 28.50
C GLN A 248 -22.96 3.07 27.27
N LYS A 249 -22.60 3.54 26.08
CA LYS A 249 -23.23 3.11 24.83
C LYS A 249 -23.06 1.60 24.62
N CYS A 250 -21.85 1.08 24.82
CA CYS A 250 -21.57 -0.35 24.77
C CYS A 250 -22.38 -1.13 25.81
N LEU A 251 -22.39 -0.67 27.08
CA LEU A 251 -23.13 -1.35 28.14
C LEU A 251 -24.64 -1.39 27.89
N LYS A 252 -25.24 -0.31 27.35
CA LYS A 252 -26.66 -0.27 26.97
C LYS A 252 -26.97 -1.34 25.93
N ALA A 253 -26.19 -1.38 24.85
CA ALA A 253 -26.37 -2.37 23.78
C ALA A 253 -26.13 -3.81 24.28
N ALA A 254 -25.10 -4.02 25.13
CA ALA A 254 -24.81 -5.33 25.73
C ALA A 254 -26.02 -5.89 26.51
N LYS A 255 -26.62 -5.07 27.36
CA LYS A 255 -27.83 -5.45 28.12
C LYS A 255 -29.00 -5.75 27.19
N GLY A 256 -29.22 -4.89 26.20
CA GLY A 256 -30.29 -5.07 25.22
C GLY A 256 -30.18 -6.37 24.43
N LEU A 257 -28.98 -6.67 23.92
CA LEU A 257 -28.71 -7.91 23.17
C LEU A 257 -28.84 -9.16 24.04
N TYR A 258 -28.33 -9.11 25.27
CA TYR A 258 -28.47 -10.22 26.21
C TYR A 258 -29.93 -10.52 26.55
N GLU A 259 -30.72 -9.51 26.91
CA GLU A 259 -32.14 -9.70 27.21
C GLU A 259 -32.92 -10.18 25.97
N PHE A 260 -32.60 -9.66 24.79
CA PHE A 260 -33.18 -10.13 23.53
C PHE A 260 -32.88 -11.60 23.26
N GLY A 261 -31.60 -12.01 23.35
CA GLY A 261 -31.19 -13.41 23.16
C GLY A 261 -31.74 -14.35 24.23
N LYS A 262 -31.86 -13.87 25.47
CA LYS A 262 -32.50 -14.61 26.57
C LYS A 262 -33.99 -14.85 26.33
N GLN A 263 -34.69 -13.87 25.77
CA GLN A 263 -36.12 -13.96 25.46
C GLN A 263 -36.39 -14.79 24.19
N TYR A 264 -35.59 -14.61 23.14
CA TYR A 264 -35.75 -15.21 21.83
C TYR A 264 -34.61 -16.19 21.52
N ARG A 265 -34.72 -17.40 22.11
CA ARG A 265 -33.74 -18.49 21.99
C ARG A 265 -33.72 -19.11 20.58
N GLY A 266 -32.55 -19.54 20.13
CA GLY A 266 -32.31 -20.08 18.78
C GLY A 266 -30.89 -19.82 18.30
N THR A 267 -30.47 -20.52 17.25
CA THR A 267 -29.15 -20.33 16.63
C THR A 267 -29.27 -19.60 15.29
N GLY A 268 -28.30 -18.73 15.00
CA GLY A 268 -28.25 -17.96 13.77
C GLY A 268 -28.06 -18.82 12.51
N TYR A 269 -28.47 -18.29 11.37
CA TYR A 269 -28.08 -18.86 10.07
C TYR A 269 -26.57 -18.81 9.91
N SER A 270 -25.95 -19.94 9.56
CA SER A 270 -24.50 -20.06 9.38
C SER A 270 -24.07 -20.33 7.93
N GLY A 271 -25.01 -20.60 7.03
CA GLY A 271 -24.70 -21.06 5.67
C GLY A 271 -23.95 -22.40 5.59
N GLY A 272 -23.73 -23.10 6.71
CA GLY A 272 -22.88 -24.29 6.77
C GLY A 272 -21.41 -24.02 7.11
N TYR A 273 -21.03 -22.77 7.39
CA TYR A 273 -19.68 -22.37 7.77
C TYR A 273 -19.51 -22.40 9.29
N TYR A 274 -20.09 -21.43 10.00
CA TYR A 274 -20.02 -21.28 11.46
C TYR A 274 -21.30 -21.75 12.15
N GLY A 275 -21.56 -23.06 12.10
CA GLY A 275 -22.75 -23.63 12.74
C GLY A 275 -22.62 -23.71 14.25
N SER A 276 -23.51 -23.02 14.97
CA SER A 276 -23.59 -23.11 16.43
C SER A 276 -24.23 -24.43 16.89
N ALA A 277 -23.62 -25.09 17.87
CA ALA A 277 -24.18 -26.30 18.49
C ALA A 277 -25.42 -26.01 19.36
N TYR A 278 -25.42 -24.88 20.07
CA TYR A 278 -26.48 -24.36 20.93
C TYR A 278 -26.11 -22.95 21.43
N ASP A 279 -27.00 -22.29 22.16
CA ASP A 279 -26.93 -20.87 22.53
C ASP A 279 -26.79 -20.63 24.05
N ASP A 280 -26.53 -21.68 24.82
CA ASP A 280 -26.46 -21.65 26.29
C ASP A 280 -25.11 -21.10 26.78
N ASP A 281 -24.02 -21.42 26.09
CA ASP A 281 -22.67 -20.95 26.40
C ASP A 281 -22.50 -19.47 26.07
N GLU A 282 -22.94 -18.99 24.92
CA GLU A 282 -22.80 -17.57 24.56
C GLU A 282 -23.63 -16.69 25.49
N LEU A 283 -24.83 -17.15 25.91
CA LEU A 283 -25.56 -16.43 26.95
C LEU A 283 -24.85 -16.54 28.31
N ALA A 284 -24.28 -17.68 28.69
CA ALA A 284 -23.50 -17.76 29.92
C ALA A 284 -22.27 -16.84 29.88
N TRP A 285 -21.67 -16.65 28.70
CA TRP A 285 -20.54 -15.76 28.47
C TRP A 285 -20.95 -14.29 28.55
N GLY A 286 -22.05 -13.91 27.88
CA GLY A 286 -22.64 -12.58 28.04
C GLY A 286 -23.01 -12.28 29.49
N ALA A 287 -23.63 -13.25 30.19
CA ALA A 287 -24.03 -13.12 31.57
C ALA A 287 -22.84 -12.91 32.52
N VAL A 288 -21.78 -13.73 32.43
CA VAL A 288 -20.63 -13.58 33.34
C VAL A 288 -19.93 -12.22 33.15
N TRP A 289 -19.85 -11.71 31.92
CA TRP A 289 -19.30 -10.39 31.66
C TRP A 289 -20.21 -9.25 32.08
N LEU A 290 -21.53 -9.40 31.91
CA LEU A 290 -22.49 -8.43 32.43
C LEU A 290 -22.48 -8.37 33.95
N ASN A 291 -22.28 -9.50 34.64
CA ASN A 291 -22.05 -9.50 36.09
C ASN A 291 -20.77 -8.72 36.44
N ILE A 292 -19.65 -8.96 35.76
CA ILE A 292 -18.39 -8.22 36.01
C ILE A 292 -18.58 -6.72 35.74
N ALA A 293 -19.32 -6.35 34.68
CA ALA A 293 -19.58 -4.97 34.30
C ALA A 293 -20.51 -4.24 35.28
N THR A 294 -21.50 -4.93 35.85
CA THR A 294 -22.62 -4.28 36.57
C THR A 294 -22.69 -4.59 38.06
N GLY A 295 -22.12 -5.71 38.49
CA GLY A 295 -22.31 -6.29 39.82
C GLY A 295 -23.69 -6.91 40.07
N ASP A 296 -24.52 -7.09 39.03
CA ASP A 296 -25.85 -7.69 39.18
C ASP A 296 -25.74 -9.21 39.24
N GLU A 297 -26.16 -9.80 40.36
CA GLU A 297 -26.12 -11.24 40.62
C GLU A 297 -27.13 -12.01 39.76
N GLN A 298 -28.16 -11.35 39.22
CA GLN A 298 -29.14 -12.00 38.35
C GLN A 298 -28.48 -12.69 37.15
N TYR A 299 -27.40 -12.13 36.61
CA TYR A 299 -26.66 -12.74 35.51
C TYR A 299 -25.96 -14.04 35.92
N ILE A 300 -25.42 -14.12 37.15
CA ILE A 300 -24.86 -15.38 37.66
C ILE A 300 -25.97 -16.38 37.94
N ASP A 301 -27.11 -15.92 38.48
CA ASP A 301 -28.30 -16.76 38.65
C ASP A 301 -28.78 -17.35 37.32
N ASP A 302 -28.78 -16.60 36.22
CA ASP A 302 -29.14 -17.11 34.89
C ASP A 302 -28.25 -18.29 34.45
N ILE A 303 -26.98 -18.32 34.90
CA ILE A 303 -26.05 -19.42 34.63
C ILE A 303 -26.32 -20.62 35.55
N VAL A 304 -26.37 -20.38 36.86
CA VAL A 304 -26.28 -21.46 37.87
C VAL A 304 -27.60 -21.84 38.54
N ARG A 305 -28.72 -21.19 38.19
CA ARG A 305 -30.02 -21.40 38.84
C ARG A 305 -30.38 -22.88 38.91
N MET A 306 -30.89 -23.29 40.06
CA MET A 306 -31.34 -24.65 40.34
C MET A 306 -32.85 -24.69 40.60
N GLU A 307 -33.52 -25.67 40.02
CA GLU A 307 -34.94 -25.97 40.26
C GLU A 307 -35.12 -27.48 40.40
N ASP A 308 -35.90 -27.92 41.41
CA ASP A 308 -36.16 -29.34 41.70
C ASP A 308 -34.89 -30.22 41.75
N GLY A 309 -33.79 -29.67 42.26
CA GLY A 309 -32.50 -30.35 42.40
C GLY A 309 -31.72 -30.53 41.09
N LYS A 310 -32.03 -29.76 40.04
CA LYS A 310 -31.34 -29.76 38.75
C LYS A 310 -30.98 -28.33 38.33
N TYR A 311 -29.94 -28.17 37.51
CA TYR A 311 -29.64 -26.87 36.93
C TYR A 311 -30.72 -26.51 35.90
N ALA A 312 -31.37 -25.37 36.12
CA ALA A 312 -32.39 -24.77 35.26
C ALA A 312 -31.90 -23.47 34.58
N GLY A 313 -30.74 -22.94 35.00
CA GLY A 313 -29.96 -21.97 34.25
C GLY A 313 -29.16 -22.60 33.11
N TYR A 314 -28.31 -21.81 32.45
CA TYR A 314 -27.52 -22.26 31.30
C TYR A 314 -26.61 -23.46 31.58
N LEU A 315 -26.13 -23.63 32.82
CA LEU A 315 -25.37 -24.84 33.21
C LEU A 315 -26.15 -26.14 33.02
N GLY A 316 -27.49 -26.09 33.02
CA GLY A 316 -28.34 -27.25 32.76
C GLY A 316 -28.04 -27.95 31.43
N LYS A 317 -27.41 -27.23 30.49
CA LYS A 317 -26.96 -27.77 29.21
C LYS A 317 -25.86 -28.83 29.34
N ILE A 318 -24.87 -28.58 30.21
CA ILE A 318 -23.67 -29.41 30.35
C ILE A 318 -23.66 -30.22 31.66
N ILE A 319 -24.39 -29.78 32.68
CA ILE A 319 -24.42 -30.40 34.01
C ILE A 319 -25.87 -30.61 34.45
N LYS A 320 -26.23 -31.85 34.80
CA LYS A 320 -27.61 -32.17 35.20
C LYS A 320 -27.97 -31.68 36.60
N ASN A 321 -27.07 -31.87 37.57
CA ASN A 321 -27.24 -31.52 38.98
C ASN A 321 -25.88 -31.54 39.69
N GLU A 322 -25.87 -31.22 40.98
CA GLU A 322 -24.66 -31.12 41.81
C GLU A 322 -23.89 -32.44 41.97
N GLN A 323 -24.47 -33.60 41.64
CA GLN A 323 -23.76 -34.88 41.70
C GLN A 323 -22.97 -35.20 40.42
N ASN A 324 -23.05 -34.34 39.40
CA ASN A 324 -22.35 -34.49 38.13
C ASN A 324 -21.28 -33.41 38.02
N HIS A 325 -20.08 -33.81 37.59
CA HIS A 325 -19.03 -32.90 37.19
C HIS A 325 -18.86 -33.02 35.68
N TRP A 326 -18.75 -31.89 34.98
CA TRP A 326 -18.47 -31.88 33.55
C TRP A 326 -16.96 -31.81 33.32
N GLN A 327 -16.49 -32.64 32.39
CA GLN A 327 -15.10 -32.70 31.97
C GLN A 327 -15.00 -32.06 30.59
N ASN A 328 -14.55 -30.80 30.55
CA ASN A 328 -14.42 -30.07 29.30
C ASN A 328 -13.20 -30.57 28.53
N ILE A 329 -13.43 -31.39 27.51
CA ILE A 329 -12.38 -31.90 26.60
C ILE A 329 -12.11 -30.98 25.40
N TRP A 330 -12.82 -29.86 25.31
CA TRP A 330 -12.60 -28.84 24.29
C TRP A 330 -11.88 -27.63 24.89
N VAL A 331 -11.93 -26.48 24.22
CA VAL A 331 -11.38 -25.20 24.73
C VAL A 331 -12.31 -24.08 24.33
N HIS A 332 -12.22 -22.94 25.01
CA HIS A 332 -12.87 -21.70 24.56
C HIS A 332 -12.58 -21.47 23.07
N CYS A 333 -13.63 -21.38 22.27
CA CYS A 333 -13.57 -21.08 20.83
C CYS A 333 -14.92 -20.49 20.38
N TRP A 334 -15.00 -20.05 19.13
CA TRP A 334 -16.19 -19.40 18.57
C TRP A 334 -17.51 -20.17 18.73
N ASP A 335 -17.51 -21.51 18.73
CA ASP A 335 -18.72 -22.34 18.91
C ASP A 335 -18.97 -22.75 20.37
N THR A 336 -17.93 -22.78 21.20
CA THR A 336 -18.07 -23.26 22.57
C THR A 336 -17.25 -22.43 23.54
N VAL A 337 -17.88 -21.42 24.13
CA VAL A 337 -17.17 -20.44 24.98
C VAL A 337 -17.05 -20.86 26.45
N TRP A 338 -17.50 -22.06 26.83
CA TRP A 338 -17.47 -22.55 28.22
C TRP A 338 -16.12 -22.44 28.94
N GLY A 339 -14.99 -22.62 28.23
CA GLY A 339 -13.66 -22.47 28.84
C GLY A 339 -13.45 -21.09 29.44
N GLY A 340 -13.82 -20.04 28.70
CA GLY A 340 -13.82 -18.65 29.15
C GLY A 340 -14.86 -18.42 30.24
N VAL A 341 -16.09 -18.95 30.09
CA VAL A 341 -17.13 -18.86 31.11
C VAL A 341 -16.61 -19.33 32.47
N PHE A 342 -16.02 -20.52 32.56
CA PHE A 342 -15.49 -21.02 33.84
C PHE A 342 -14.24 -20.29 34.31
N ALA A 343 -13.40 -19.79 33.39
CA ALA A 343 -12.26 -18.95 33.76
C ALA A 343 -12.67 -17.66 34.50
N LYS A 344 -13.86 -17.13 34.17
CA LYS A 344 -14.43 -15.94 34.83
C LYS A 344 -15.38 -16.27 35.97
N LEU A 345 -16.18 -17.33 35.83
CA LEU A 345 -17.19 -17.74 36.80
C LEU A 345 -16.57 -18.31 38.07
N ALA A 346 -15.48 -19.11 37.97
CA ALA A 346 -14.88 -19.76 39.14
C ALA A 346 -14.38 -18.77 40.21
N PRO A 347 -13.70 -17.65 39.86
CA PRO A 347 -13.39 -16.60 40.83
C PRO A 347 -14.62 -15.90 41.45
N ILE A 348 -15.73 -15.79 40.72
CA ILE A 348 -16.95 -15.10 41.18
C ILE A 348 -17.72 -15.98 42.18
N THR A 349 -18.02 -17.22 41.79
CA THR A 349 -18.79 -18.15 42.64
C THR A 349 -17.93 -18.76 43.74
N ASN A 350 -16.63 -18.89 43.48
CA ASN A 350 -15.64 -19.53 44.33
C ASN A 350 -16.06 -20.93 44.85
N THR A 351 -16.68 -21.72 43.98
CA THR A 351 -17.10 -23.09 44.31
C THR A 351 -16.09 -24.13 43.86
N GLU A 352 -16.02 -25.26 44.57
CA GLU A 352 -15.18 -26.40 44.18
C GLU A 352 -15.51 -26.91 42.76
N ARG A 353 -16.80 -26.90 42.38
CA ARG A 353 -17.27 -27.29 41.05
C ARG A 353 -16.63 -26.46 39.95
N ASP A 354 -16.70 -25.14 40.05
CA ASP A 354 -16.26 -24.25 38.97
C ASP A 354 -14.73 -24.24 38.85
N TRP A 355 -14.03 -24.24 39.98
CA TRP A 355 -12.58 -24.42 40.00
C TRP A 355 -12.14 -25.78 39.47
N TYR A 356 -12.87 -26.85 39.79
CA TYR A 356 -12.63 -28.18 39.23
C TYR A 356 -12.76 -28.16 37.71
N ILE A 357 -13.85 -27.61 37.16
CA ILE A 357 -14.07 -27.61 35.71
C ILE A 357 -12.97 -26.82 34.99
N PHE A 358 -12.63 -25.63 35.50
CA PHE A 358 -11.59 -24.80 34.90
C PHE A 358 -10.21 -25.47 34.96
N ARG A 359 -9.81 -25.96 36.15
CA ARG A 359 -8.54 -26.66 36.36
C ARG A 359 -8.44 -27.94 35.54
N TRP A 360 -9.50 -28.77 35.54
CA TRP A 360 -9.51 -30.06 34.86
C TRP A 360 -9.27 -29.91 33.36
N ASN A 361 -9.85 -28.87 32.74
CA ASN A 361 -9.60 -28.54 31.34
C ASN A 361 -8.11 -28.29 31.06
N LEU A 362 -7.44 -27.50 31.91
CA LEU A 362 -6.01 -27.23 31.76
C LEU A 362 -5.14 -28.46 32.01
N GLU A 363 -5.52 -29.34 32.94
CA GLU A 363 -4.85 -30.63 33.15
C GLU A 363 -5.00 -31.54 31.92
N TYR A 364 -6.21 -31.61 31.35
CA TYR A 364 -6.48 -32.35 30.11
C TYR A 364 -5.60 -31.87 28.95
N TRP A 365 -5.52 -30.55 28.74
CA TRP A 365 -4.74 -29.94 27.66
C TRP A 365 -3.23 -30.09 27.86
N SER A 366 -2.73 -29.79 29.04
CA SER A 366 -1.28 -29.80 29.32
C SER A 366 -0.71 -31.21 29.42
N GLY A 367 -1.52 -32.18 29.84
CA GLY A 367 -1.05 -33.51 30.25
C GLY A 367 -0.42 -33.53 31.64
N ILE A 368 -0.57 -32.45 32.42
CA ILE A 368 -0.18 -32.40 33.82
C ILE A 368 -1.16 -33.28 34.62
N PRO A 369 -0.66 -34.15 35.53
CA PRO A 369 -1.52 -35.09 36.25
C PRO A 369 -2.71 -34.43 36.94
N HIS A 370 -3.89 -35.05 36.78
CA HIS A 370 -5.10 -34.64 37.49
C HIS A 370 -4.96 -34.81 39.01
N GLU A 371 -5.71 -34.00 39.77
CA GLU A 371 -5.81 -34.17 41.23
C GLU A 371 -6.33 -35.55 41.64
N ASP A 372 -7.27 -36.14 40.89
CA ASP A 372 -7.59 -37.55 41.04
C ASP A 372 -6.54 -38.38 40.27
N PRO A 373 -5.64 -39.09 40.95
CA PRO A 373 -4.58 -39.87 40.30
C PRO A 373 -5.12 -41.07 39.49
N LYS A 374 -6.42 -41.36 39.57
CA LYS A 374 -7.07 -42.38 38.74
C LYS A 374 -7.56 -41.82 37.41
N ASP A 375 -7.70 -40.51 37.30
CA ASP A 375 -8.03 -39.86 36.04
C ASP A 375 -6.78 -39.77 35.18
N ASN A 376 -6.87 -40.33 33.97
CA ASN A 376 -5.78 -40.39 33.01
C ASN A 376 -6.24 -39.86 31.64
N ALA A 377 -7.31 -39.05 31.62
CA ALA A 377 -7.83 -38.44 30.41
C ALA A 377 -6.96 -37.23 30.03
N PHE A 378 -6.14 -37.37 28.99
CA PHE A 378 -5.34 -36.26 28.48
C PHE A 378 -5.56 -36.10 26.98
N LEU A 379 -5.38 -34.88 26.50
CA LEU A 379 -5.38 -34.58 25.09
C LEU A 379 -4.21 -35.29 24.39
N ALA A 380 -4.43 -35.76 23.17
CA ALA A 380 -3.37 -36.35 22.37
C ALA A 380 -2.23 -35.34 22.12
N ALA A 381 -1.00 -35.84 22.15
CA ALA A 381 0.18 -35.10 21.72
C ALA A 381 0.72 -35.70 20.43
N SER A 382 1.26 -34.84 19.57
CA SER A 382 2.10 -35.24 18.46
C SER A 382 3.38 -35.94 18.96
N PRO A 383 4.15 -36.62 18.08
CA PRO A 383 5.45 -37.19 18.43
C PRO A 383 6.39 -36.21 19.13
N SER A 384 6.28 -34.92 18.84
CA SER A 384 7.11 -33.85 19.40
C SER A 384 6.46 -33.12 20.59
N GLY A 385 5.32 -33.61 21.09
CA GLY A 385 4.68 -33.08 22.30
C GLY A 385 3.69 -31.93 22.05
N TYR A 386 3.38 -31.60 20.80
CA TYR A 386 2.40 -30.56 20.47
C TYR A 386 0.97 -31.07 20.64
N ARG A 387 0.09 -30.27 21.27
CA ARG A 387 -1.28 -30.68 21.61
C ARG A 387 -2.27 -30.28 20.51
N VAL A 388 -2.97 -31.28 19.97
CA VAL A 388 -3.88 -31.11 18.83
C VAL A 388 -5.25 -31.71 19.16
N VAL A 389 -6.24 -30.83 19.33
CA VAL A 389 -7.64 -31.23 19.53
C VAL A 389 -8.40 -31.42 18.22
N ASN A 390 -8.00 -30.67 17.20
CA ASN A 390 -8.52 -30.74 15.83
C ASN A 390 -7.40 -30.34 14.88
N THR A 391 -7.29 -31.00 13.73
CA THR A 391 -6.33 -30.64 12.69
C THR A 391 -6.67 -29.30 12.06
N TRP A 392 -7.96 -28.95 11.94
CA TRP A 392 -8.37 -27.65 11.41
C TRP A 392 -8.19 -26.56 12.47
N GLY A 393 -7.18 -25.70 12.29
CA GLY A 393 -6.86 -24.63 13.23
C GLY A 393 -6.35 -25.18 14.57
N SER A 394 -5.44 -26.15 14.52
CA SER A 394 -4.80 -26.72 15.71
C SER A 394 -4.11 -25.65 16.56
N ALA A 395 -3.46 -24.67 15.93
CA ALA A 395 -2.81 -23.54 16.59
C ALA A 395 -3.78 -22.61 17.32
N ARG A 396 -4.95 -22.33 16.73
CA ARG A 396 -6.02 -21.53 17.33
C ARG A 396 -6.50 -22.09 18.67
N TYR A 397 -6.79 -23.39 18.70
CA TYR A 397 -7.25 -24.04 19.94
C TYR A 397 -6.14 -24.11 20.99
N ASN A 398 -4.94 -24.47 20.56
CA ASN A 398 -3.78 -24.58 21.45
C ASN A 398 -3.46 -23.23 22.12
N THR A 399 -3.35 -22.16 21.34
CA THR A 399 -3.05 -20.82 21.87
C THR A 399 -4.17 -20.26 22.74
N THR A 400 -5.43 -20.60 22.48
CA THR A 400 -6.54 -20.22 23.37
C THR A 400 -6.48 -20.97 24.71
N ALA A 401 -6.05 -22.23 24.74
CA ALA A 401 -5.79 -22.94 26.00
C ALA A 401 -4.63 -22.30 26.79
N GLN A 402 -3.63 -21.73 26.11
CA GLN A 402 -2.55 -20.98 26.74
C GLN A 402 -3.07 -19.70 27.41
N LEU A 403 -3.98 -18.95 26.77
CA LEU A 403 -4.64 -17.79 27.41
C LEU A 403 -5.35 -18.22 28.71
N CYS A 404 -6.13 -19.30 28.66
CA CYS A 404 -6.78 -19.86 29.85
C CYS A 404 -5.77 -20.25 30.95
N ALA A 405 -4.62 -20.82 30.59
CA ALA A 405 -3.55 -21.14 31.54
C ALA A 405 -2.98 -19.90 32.24
N PHE A 406 -2.75 -18.81 31.50
CA PHE A 406 -2.29 -17.54 32.10
C PHE A 406 -3.32 -16.91 33.03
N VAL A 407 -4.61 -16.96 32.66
CA VAL A 407 -5.68 -16.48 33.54
C VAL A 407 -5.77 -17.34 34.81
N TYR A 408 -5.61 -18.65 34.70
CA TYR A 408 -5.55 -19.54 35.87
C TYR A 408 -4.38 -19.20 36.79
N ARG A 409 -3.17 -18.99 36.22
CA ARG A 409 -2.00 -18.55 36.99
C ARG A 409 -2.26 -17.23 37.69
N LYS A 410 -2.84 -16.25 37.01
CA LYS A 410 -3.15 -14.93 37.60
C LYS A 410 -4.07 -15.05 38.82
N ASN A 411 -5.04 -15.96 38.79
CA ASN A 411 -5.98 -16.14 39.89
C ASN A 411 -5.46 -17.04 41.03
N THR A 412 -4.61 -18.03 40.73
CA THR A 412 -4.23 -19.08 41.70
C THR A 412 -2.75 -19.08 42.08
N GLY A 413 -1.89 -18.45 41.29
CA GLY A 413 -0.44 -18.52 41.40
C GLY A 413 0.18 -19.84 40.91
N ARG A 414 -0.60 -20.78 40.37
CA ARG A 414 -0.09 -22.06 39.85
C ARG A 414 0.58 -21.85 38.49
N GLU A 415 1.85 -22.28 38.34
CA GLU A 415 2.70 -21.91 37.20
C GLU A 415 2.88 -23.01 36.15
N ASP A 416 2.70 -24.28 36.51
CA ASP A 416 2.96 -25.45 35.67
C ASP A 416 2.19 -25.43 34.34
N PHE A 417 0.94 -24.96 34.32
CA PHE A 417 0.18 -24.78 33.09
C PHE A 417 0.80 -23.73 32.15
N THR A 418 1.40 -22.66 32.70
CA THR A 418 2.05 -21.63 31.88
C THR A 418 3.44 -22.04 31.41
N GLU A 419 4.11 -22.95 32.13
CA GLU A 419 5.33 -23.61 31.64
C GLU A 419 5.00 -24.51 30.44
N TRP A 420 3.92 -25.31 30.51
CA TRP A 420 3.42 -26.03 29.34
C TRP A 420 3.07 -25.09 28.19
N ALA A 421 2.38 -23.99 28.46
CA ALA A 421 2.02 -23.02 27.43
C ALA A 421 3.26 -22.50 26.70
N LYS A 422 4.35 -22.22 27.43
CA LYS A 422 5.63 -21.78 26.86
C LYS A 422 6.19 -22.80 25.87
N ASP A 423 6.22 -24.08 26.22
CA ASP A 423 6.69 -25.13 25.31
C ASP A 423 5.85 -25.18 24.02
N GLN A 424 4.53 -24.98 24.12
CA GLN A 424 3.65 -24.98 22.95
C GLN A 424 3.82 -23.72 22.07
N MET A 425 4.00 -22.54 22.67
CA MET A 425 4.25 -21.31 21.91
C MET A 425 5.61 -21.35 21.21
N GLU A 426 6.64 -21.84 21.90
CA GLU A 426 7.98 -22.00 21.31
C GLU A 426 7.96 -23.03 20.17
N TYR A 427 7.14 -24.08 20.27
CA TYR A 427 6.85 -24.97 19.14
C TYR A 427 6.31 -24.19 17.94
N LEU A 428 5.29 -23.34 18.14
CA LEU A 428 4.68 -22.55 17.06
C LEU A 428 5.63 -21.51 16.46
N ILE A 429 6.56 -20.98 17.25
CA ILE A 429 7.56 -20.02 16.78
C ILE A 429 8.68 -20.70 15.96
N GLY A 430 8.99 -21.97 16.22
CA GLY A 430 9.99 -22.70 15.42
C GLY A 430 10.65 -23.90 16.10
N ASN A 431 10.39 -24.16 17.38
CA ASN A 431 10.91 -25.33 18.10
C ASN A 431 10.14 -26.60 17.74
N ASN A 432 10.15 -26.96 16.46
CA ASN A 432 9.42 -28.09 15.92
C ASN A 432 10.25 -28.85 14.87
N PRO A 433 9.87 -30.09 14.52
CA PRO A 433 10.63 -30.91 13.57
C PRO A 433 10.76 -30.32 12.17
N LEU A 434 9.88 -29.38 11.80
CA LEU A 434 9.89 -28.72 10.50
C LEU A 434 10.81 -27.50 10.46
N ASN A 435 11.31 -27.04 11.61
CA ASN A 435 11.98 -25.75 11.76
C ASN A 435 11.18 -24.63 11.05
N ARG A 436 9.87 -24.57 11.31
CA ARG A 436 8.93 -23.65 10.66
C ARG A 436 8.24 -22.78 11.69
N CYS A 437 8.17 -21.47 11.44
CA CYS A 437 7.34 -20.58 12.25
C CYS A 437 5.91 -20.55 11.68
N PHE A 438 4.90 -20.68 12.54
CA PHE A 438 3.48 -20.67 12.14
C PHE A 438 2.85 -19.27 12.22
N ILE A 439 3.64 -18.26 12.57
CA ILE A 439 3.23 -16.85 12.62
C ILE A 439 3.79 -16.18 11.36
N VAL A 440 2.92 -15.73 10.46
CA VAL A 440 3.32 -15.12 9.18
C VAL A 440 4.19 -13.88 9.42
N GLY A 441 5.33 -13.78 8.73
CA GLY A 441 6.26 -12.65 8.81
C GLY A 441 7.07 -12.55 10.11
N TYR A 442 6.95 -13.49 11.05
CA TYR A 442 7.73 -13.44 12.28
C TYR A 442 9.23 -13.74 12.06
N SER A 443 9.56 -14.70 11.20
CA SER A 443 10.94 -15.06 10.83
C SER A 443 11.02 -15.52 9.37
N GLU A 444 12.22 -15.66 8.81
CA GLU A 444 12.41 -16.05 7.39
C GLU A 444 11.80 -17.42 7.05
N ASN A 445 11.74 -18.33 8.03
CA ASN A 445 11.13 -19.65 7.93
C ASN A 445 9.65 -19.68 8.37
N SER A 446 9.01 -18.52 8.48
CA SER A 446 7.56 -18.45 8.66
C SER A 446 6.83 -19.06 7.47
N VAL A 447 5.60 -19.54 7.72
CA VAL A 447 4.60 -19.80 6.68
C VAL A 447 4.50 -18.62 5.71
N GLN A 448 4.53 -18.90 4.41
CA GLN A 448 4.58 -17.88 3.35
C GLN A 448 3.33 -17.88 2.46
N HIS A 449 2.51 -18.93 2.51
CA HIS A 449 1.35 -19.10 1.64
C HIS A 449 0.05 -19.27 2.45
N PRO A 450 -0.33 -18.29 3.29
CA PRO A 450 -1.63 -18.32 3.96
C PRO A 450 -2.76 -18.42 2.93
N HIS A 451 -3.86 -19.09 3.27
CA HIS A 451 -5.07 -19.09 2.46
C HIS A 451 -5.78 -17.74 2.67
N HIS A 452 -5.32 -16.68 2.01
CA HIS A 452 -5.86 -15.34 2.22
C HIS A 452 -5.88 -14.50 0.93
N ARG A 453 -7.07 -14.05 0.52
CA ARG A 453 -7.33 -13.41 -0.78
C ARG A 453 -6.60 -12.08 -0.94
N ALA A 454 -6.73 -11.18 0.04
CA ALA A 454 -6.15 -9.84 -0.06
C ALA A 454 -4.62 -9.90 -0.07
N ALA A 455 -4.01 -10.73 0.78
CA ALA A 455 -2.55 -10.88 0.86
C ALA A 455 -1.97 -11.60 -0.37
N HIS A 456 -2.70 -12.59 -0.91
CA HIS A 456 -2.32 -13.23 -2.16
C HIS A 456 -2.33 -12.24 -3.31
N GLY A 457 -3.35 -11.36 -3.35
CA GLY A 457 -3.42 -10.24 -4.30
C GLY A 457 -3.61 -10.71 -5.74
N SER A 458 -4.36 -11.80 -5.95
CA SER A 458 -4.65 -12.34 -7.27
C SER A 458 -5.34 -11.31 -8.18
N LYS A 459 -4.98 -11.36 -9.46
CA LYS A 459 -5.54 -10.50 -10.50
C LYS A 459 -6.45 -11.27 -11.46
N THR A 460 -6.48 -12.59 -11.34
CA THR A 460 -7.02 -13.50 -12.35
C THR A 460 -8.10 -14.42 -11.77
N ASN A 461 -8.64 -14.08 -10.60
CA ASN A 461 -9.58 -14.92 -9.86
C ASN A 461 -9.03 -16.33 -9.61
N SER A 462 -7.75 -16.44 -9.25
CA SER A 462 -7.04 -17.72 -9.17
C SER A 462 -6.10 -17.78 -7.98
N MET A 463 -6.22 -18.84 -7.18
CA MET A 463 -5.31 -19.15 -6.06
C MET A 463 -3.89 -19.52 -6.49
N LEU A 464 -3.71 -19.88 -7.77
CA LEU A 464 -2.43 -20.33 -8.31
C LEU A 464 -1.61 -19.19 -8.92
N VAL A 465 -2.23 -18.01 -9.10
CA VAL A 465 -1.62 -16.87 -9.80
C VAL A 465 -1.87 -15.58 -9.01
N PRO A 466 -0.82 -14.91 -8.53
CA PRO A 466 0.60 -15.28 -8.63
C PRO A 466 0.96 -16.52 -7.78
N GLU A 467 2.12 -17.14 -8.03
CA GLU A 467 2.61 -18.26 -7.20
C GLU A 467 2.97 -17.79 -5.78
N GLN A 468 3.59 -16.62 -5.69
CA GLN A 468 3.97 -15.96 -4.44
C GLN A 468 2.91 -14.93 -4.06
N HIS A 469 2.63 -14.82 -2.76
CA HIS A 469 1.78 -13.75 -2.24
C HIS A 469 2.41 -12.39 -2.53
N ARG A 470 1.57 -11.38 -2.80
CA ARG A 470 2.04 -10.02 -3.11
C ARG A 470 2.29 -9.20 -1.86
N HIS A 471 1.67 -9.58 -0.75
CA HIS A 471 1.76 -8.90 0.53
C HIS A 471 2.11 -9.87 1.64
N THR A 472 2.80 -9.38 2.67
CA THR A 472 3.00 -10.15 3.90
C THR A 472 1.84 -9.94 4.85
N LEU A 473 1.12 -11.01 5.20
CA LEU A 473 0.02 -10.96 6.16
C LEU A 473 0.54 -11.00 7.60
N TRP A 474 1.19 -9.92 8.02
CA TRP A 474 1.92 -9.83 9.29
C TRP A 474 1.12 -10.36 10.49
N GLY A 475 1.70 -11.32 11.20
CA GLY A 475 1.17 -11.83 12.46
C GLY A 475 -0.01 -12.78 12.38
N ALA A 476 -0.50 -13.11 11.19
CA ALA A 476 -1.51 -14.14 11.04
C ALA A 476 -1.00 -15.48 11.57
N LEU A 477 -1.78 -16.12 12.44
CA LEU A 477 -1.50 -17.46 12.93
C LEU A 477 -2.12 -18.46 11.94
N ALA A 478 -1.27 -19.19 11.22
CA ALA A 478 -1.75 -20.26 10.35
C ALA A 478 -2.39 -21.40 11.16
N GLY A 479 -3.17 -22.25 10.49
CA GLY A 479 -3.89 -23.35 11.12
C GLY A 479 -3.03 -24.26 12.01
N GLY A 480 -1.74 -24.42 11.72
CA GLY A 480 -0.80 -25.18 12.54
C GLY A 480 -0.62 -26.62 12.09
N PRO A 481 0.17 -27.43 12.80
CA PRO A 481 0.49 -28.79 12.39
C PRO A 481 -0.65 -29.78 12.69
N ASP A 482 -0.60 -30.96 12.05
CA ASP A 482 -1.41 -32.13 12.42
C ASP A 482 -0.84 -32.91 13.63
N LEU A 483 -1.51 -34.01 14.01
CA LEU A 483 -1.10 -34.91 15.09
C LEU A 483 0.22 -35.66 14.80
N GLU A 484 0.73 -35.58 13.57
CA GLU A 484 1.98 -36.21 13.14
C GLU A 484 3.11 -35.19 12.95
N ASP A 485 2.97 -33.95 13.46
CA ASP A 485 3.92 -32.84 13.31
C ASP A 485 4.10 -32.40 11.84
N LYS A 486 3.09 -32.58 10.98
CA LYS A 486 3.16 -32.18 9.56
C LYS A 486 2.40 -30.90 9.31
N HIS A 487 2.89 -30.17 8.32
CA HIS A 487 2.27 -28.98 7.76
C HIS A 487 2.75 -28.84 6.31
N ILE A 488 1.85 -28.42 5.42
CA ILE A 488 2.13 -28.13 4.01
C ILE A 488 1.81 -26.65 3.82
N ASP A 489 2.76 -25.87 3.29
CA ASP A 489 2.65 -24.42 3.11
C ASP A 489 2.26 -24.10 1.66
N GLU A 490 0.97 -24.20 1.37
CA GLU A 490 0.36 -23.98 0.05
C GLU A 490 -0.93 -23.19 0.21
N THR A 491 -1.10 -22.12 -0.59
CA THR A 491 -2.29 -21.26 -0.58
C THR A 491 -3.59 -22.06 -0.78
N THR A 492 -3.55 -23.18 -1.51
CA THR A 492 -4.70 -24.05 -1.78
C THR A 492 -5.11 -24.95 -0.62
N ASP A 493 -4.29 -25.07 0.43
CA ASP A 493 -4.58 -25.89 1.61
C ASP A 493 -5.21 -25.03 2.72
N TYR A 494 -6.54 -24.98 2.72
CA TYR A 494 -7.35 -24.29 3.73
C TYR A 494 -7.44 -25.06 5.08
N VAL A 495 -6.75 -26.18 5.26
CA VAL A 495 -6.69 -26.87 6.57
C VAL A 495 -5.46 -26.37 7.33
N TYR A 496 -4.31 -26.37 6.67
CA TYR A 496 -3.03 -25.99 7.27
C TYR A 496 -2.74 -24.49 7.21
N ASN A 497 -3.20 -23.80 6.17
CA ASN A 497 -2.84 -22.40 5.91
C ASN A 497 -3.99 -21.42 6.04
N GLU A 498 -5.19 -21.87 6.44
CA GLU A 498 -6.23 -20.92 6.84
C GLU A 498 -5.73 -20.03 7.97
N VAL A 499 -6.14 -18.78 7.90
CA VAL A 499 -5.92 -17.73 8.89
C VAL A 499 -7.28 -17.10 9.15
N ALA A 500 -7.57 -16.73 10.40
CA ALA A 500 -8.86 -16.15 10.75
C ALA A 500 -8.77 -15.25 11.98
N ILE A 501 -9.70 -14.30 12.08
CA ILE A 501 -9.81 -13.39 13.22
C ILE A 501 -9.88 -14.16 14.55
N ASP A 502 -10.55 -15.32 14.54
CA ASP A 502 -10.72 -16.19 15.70
C ASP A 502 -9.42 -16.97 16.05
N TYR A 503 -8.56 -17.24 15.05
CA TYR A 503 -7.28 -17.92 15.26
C TYR A 503 -6.33 -17.04 16.05
N ASN A 504 -6.34 -15.75 15.75
CA ASN A 504 -5.51 -14.78 16.43
C ASN A 504 -6.07 -14.33 17.79
N ALA A 505 -7.34 -14.62 18.11
CA ALA A 505 -8.01 -14.04 19.28
C ALA A 505 -7.38 -14.50 20.61
N GLY A 506 -7.43 -15.82 20.87
CA GLY A 506 -6.79 -16.41 22.05
C GLY A 506 -5.27 -16.28 22.01
N PHE A 507 -4.67 -16.35 20.82
CA PHE A 507 -3.25 -16.15 20.58
C PHE A 507 -2.74 -14.79 21.05
N THR A 508 -3.42 -13.71 20.67
CA THR A 508 -3.07 -12.33 21.07
C THR A 508 -3.16 -12.16 22.59
N GLY A 509 -4.22 -12.71 23.21
CA GLY A 509 -4.35 -12.73 24.67
C GLY A 509 -3.24 -13.53 25.36
N ALA A 510 -2.88 -14.70 24.82
CA ALA A 510 -1.79 -15.52 25.34
C ALA A 510 -0.43 -14.81 25.24
N LEU A 511 -0.14 -14.15 24.12
CA LEU A 511 1.07 -13.35 23.93
C LEU A 511 1.20 -12.20 24.92
N ALA A 512 0.09 -11.54 25.28
CA ALA A 512 0.10 -10.56 26.37
C ALA A 512 0.39 -11.20 27.73
N GLY A 513 -0.13 -12.41 27.98
CA GLY A 513 0.26 -13.24 29.13
C GLY A 513 1.74 -13.59 29.14
N PHE A 514 2.31 -13.96 27.99
CA PHE A 514 3.76 -14.20 27.84
C PHE A 514 4.58 -12.95 28.13
N CYS A 515 4.21 -11.79 27.57
CA CYS A 515 4.88 -10.52 27.87
C CYS A 515 4.82 -10.18 29.37
N THR A 516 3.72 -10.54 30.04
CA THR A 516 3.54 -10.32 31.48
C THR A 516 4.48 -11.21 32.33
N TYR A 517 4.63 -12.48 31.98
CA TYR A 517 5.28 -13.47 32.86
C TYR A 517 6.65 -13.97 32.39
N TYR A 518 6.95 -13.94 31.09
CA TYR A 518 8.15 -14.53 30.50
C TYR A 518 8.94 -13.61 29.55
N GLY A 519 8.34 -12.53 29.06
CA GLY A 519 8.94 -11.64 28.05
C GLY A 519 8.96 -10.17 28.45
N GLN A 520 9.25 -9.87 29.72
CA GLN A 520 9.24 -8.49 30.21
C GLN A 520 10.30 -7.64 29.51
N ASP A 521 11.43 -8.22 29.13
CA ASP A 521 12.56 -7.62 28.40
C ASP A 521 12.46 -7.75 26.88
N HIS A 522 11.44 -8.43 26.36
CA HIS A 522 11.21 -8.55 24.92
C HIS A 522 10.71 -7.22 24.36
N GLU A 523 11.22 -6.80 23.20
CA GLU A 523 10.89 -5.51 22.59
C GLU A 523 10.12 -5.69 21.27
N ILE A 524 9.27 -4.70 20.97
CA ILE A 524 8.61 -4.60 19.67
C ILE A 524 9.59 -4.21 18.57
N LEU A 525 9.19 -4.37 17.32
CA LEU A 525 9.95 -3.87 16.18
C LEU A 525 9.76 -2.34 16.05
N PRO A 526 10.85 -1.57 15.89
CA PRO A 526 10.75 -0.15 15.56
C PRO A 526 10.24 0.02 14.12
N ASP A 527 9.54 1.12 13.85
CA ASP A 527 9.09 1.53 12.51
C ASP A 527 8.37 0.42 11.72
N PHE A 528 7.46 -0.29 12.41
CA PHE A 528 6.68 -1.40 11.85
C PHE A 528 5.23 -0.95 11.55
N PRO A 529 4.61 -1.41 10.44
CA PRO A 529 5.14 -2.34 9.45
C PRO A 529 6.07 -1.66 8.43
N PRO A 530 7.03 -2.41 7.84
CA PRO A 530 7.86 -1.87 6.77
C PRO A 530 7.01 -1.58 5.53
N LYS A 531 7.42 -0.57 4.75
CA LYS A 531 6.84 -0.32 3.43
C LYS A 531 7.26 -1.42 2.45
N GLU A 532 6.35 -1.79 1.58
CA GLU A 532 6.59 -2.70 0.46
C GLU A 532 7.35 -1.98 -0.67
N ASP A 533 8.07 -2.76 -1.47
CA ASP A 533 8.86 -2.22 -2.58
C ASP A 533 7.94 -1.53 -3.62
N PRO A 534 8.32 -0.35 -4.14
CA PRO A 534 7.55 0.31 -5.19
C PRO A 534 7.44 -0.57 -6.44
N ILE A 535 6.24 -0.63 -7.02
CA ILE A 535 6.01 -1.30 -8.30
C ILE A 535 5.36 -0.35 -9.30
N ASP A 536 5.61 -0.57 -10.59
CA ASP A 536 4.90 0.13 -11.65
C ASP A 536 3.44 -0.35 -11.71
N VAL A 537 2.53 0.47 -11.17
CA VAL A 537 1.11 0.14 -11.09
C VAL A 537 0.32 0.56 -12.33
N TYR A 538 0.77 1.59 -13.05
CA TYR A 538 0.21 1.99 -14.33
C TYR A 538 1.30 1.90 -15.38
N TYR A 539 1.04 1.23 -16.49
CA TYR A 539 1.96 1.18 -17.61
C TYR A 539 1.27 0.70 -18.89
N THR A 540 1.99 0.80 -20.00
CA THR A 540 1.56 0.22 -21.28
C THR A 540 2.58 -0.78 -21.80
N GLU A 541 2.05 -1.87 -22.33
CA GLU A 541 2.77 -2.70 -23.31
C GLU A 541 2.20 -2.43 -24.69
N ALA A 542 3.02 -2.61 -25.72
CA ALA A 542 2.54 -2.54 -27.09
C ALA A 542 3.23 -3.56 -27.99
N LYS A 543 2.53 -3.94 -29.06
CA LYS A 543 3.08 -4.76 -30.13
C LYS A 543 2.68 -4.24 -31.51
N LEU A 544 3.54 -4.52 -32.47
CA LEU A 544 3.38 -4.25 -33.89
C LEU A 544 2.57 -5.38 -34.53
N GLU A 545 1.47 -5.02 -35.18
CA GLU A 545 0.61 -5.98 -35.87
C GLU A 545 0.92 -5.99 -37.37
N GLN A 546 1.07 -4.79 -37.93
CA GLN A 546 1.38 -4.61 -39.35
C GLN A 546 2.08 -3.28 -39.56
N GLU A 547 3.10 -3.27 -40.41
CA GLU A 547 3.78 -2.05 -40.83
C GLU A 547 4.14 -2.12 -42.31
N ASN A 548 3.82 -1.06 -43.04
CA ASN A 548 4.18 -0.93 -44.44
C ASN A 548 4.22 0.56 -44.83
N LYS A 549 4.38 0.84 -46.13
CA LYS A 549 4.48 2.21 -46.65
C LYS A 549 3.19 3.04 -46.56
N GLU A 550 2.07 2.44 -46.15
CA GLU A 550 0.77 3.09 -46.03
C GLU A 550 0.39 3.32 -44.56
N ARG A 551 0.85 2.46 -43.64
CA ARG A 551 0.33 2.45 -42.27
C ARG A 551 1.29 1.84 -41.24
N THR A 552 1.04 2.22 -39.99
CA THR A 552 1.50 1.53 -38.79
C THR A 552 0.29 1.05 -38.00
N GLN A 553 0.20 -0.26 -37.76
CA GLN A 553 -0.86 -0.90 -36.97
C GLN A 553 -0.27 -1.45 -35.67
N ILE A 554 -0.81 -1.00 -34.54
CA ILE A 554 -0.33 -1.28 -33.19
C ILE A 554 -1.48 -1.81 -32.34
N THR A 555 -1.17 -2.72 -31.43
CA THR A 555 -2.01 -3.03 -30.27
C THR A 555 -1.35 -2.46 -29.02
N ILE A 556 -2.06 -1.60 -28.28
CA ILE A 556 -1.66 -1.12 -26.96
C ILE A 556 -2.44 -1.91 -25.92
N ARG A 557 -1.75 -2.34 -24.87
CA ARG A 557 -2.34 -2.91 -23.66
C ARG A 557 -2.01 -2.00 -22.49
N LEU A 558 -3.02 -1.28 -22.00
CA LEU A 558 -2.96 -0.50 -20.76
C LEU A 558 -3.08 -1.44 -19.56
N TYR A 559 -2.28 -1.18 -18.52
CA TYR A 559 -2.32 -1.89 -17.24
C TYR A 559 -2.68 -0.91 -16.11
N ASN A 560 -3.64 -1.30 -15.27
CA ASN A 560 -3.80 -0.82 -13.89
C ASN A 560 -3.69 -2.02 -12.95
N TYR A 561 -2.57 -2.10 -12.25
CA TYR A 561 -2.25 -3.10 -11.23
C TYR A 561 -1.91 -2.45 -9.90
N SER A 562 -2.61 -1.36 -9.57
CA SER A 562 -2.61 -0.76 -8.24
C SER A 562 -2.72 -1.83 -7.16
N VAL A 563 -1.94 -1.64 -6.09
CA VAL A 563 -1.87 -2.55 -4.93
C VAL A 563 -1.69 -1.86 -3.61
N HIS A 564 -1.44 -0.56 -3.62
CA HIS A 564 -1.24 0.22 -2.41
C HIS A 564 -2.29 1.33 -2.31
N PRO A 565 -3.59 1.02 -2.16
CA PRO A 565 -4.24 -0.30 -2.25
C PRO A 565 -4.69 -0.64 -3.69
N PRO A 566 -5.20 -1.86 -3.96
CA PRO A 566 -5.88 -2.18 -5.21
C PRO A 566 -7.11 -1.30 -5.44
N LYS A 567 -7.24 -0.71 -6.64
CA LYS A 567 -8.38 0.14 -6.97
C LYS A 567 -8.64 0.25 -8.47
N THR A 568 -9.90 0.46 -8.81
CA THR A 568 -10.27 0.89 -10.15
C THR A 568 -9.93 2.38 -10.35
N GLU A 569 -9.67 2.76 -11.59
CA GLU A 569 -9.46 4.15 -12.00
C GLU A 569 -10.39 4.46 -13.17
N ASP A 570 -11.07 5.59 -13.14
CA ASP A 570 -12.12 5.96 -14.11
C ASP A 570 -11.73 7.14 -15.01
N ALA A 571 -10.48 7.61 -14.94
CA ALA A 571 -9.96 8.75 -15.69
C ALA A 571 -8.60 8.45 -16.35
N MET A 572 -8.50 7.28 -16.98
CA MET A 572 -7.28 6.78 -17.61
C MET A 572 -7.24 7.09 -19.11
N LYS A 573 -6.09 7.55 -19.62
CA LYS A 573 -5.87 7.79 -21.06
C LYS A 573 -4.50 7.32 -21.49
N VAL A 574 -4.35 7.01 -22.78
CA VAL A 574 -3.02 6.80 -23.39
C VAL A 574 -2.85 7.62 -24.65
N ARG A 575 -1.63 8.11 -24.91
CA ARG A 575 -1.27 8.81 -26.15
C ARG A 575 -0.21 8.05 -26.93
N TYR A 576 -0.43 7.96 -28.24
CA TYR A 576 0.52 7.43 -29.21
C TYR A 576 0.97 8.56 -30.15
N PHE A 577 2.25 8.87 -30.14
CA PHE A 577 2.91 9.94 -30.89
C PHE A 577 3.62 9.40 -32.13
N PHE A 578 3.42 10.07 -33.26
CA PHE A 578 3.97 9.72 -34.57
C PHE A 578 4.37 11.00 -35.33
N ASP A 579 5.17 10.89 -36.37
CA ASP A 579 5.75 12.00 -37.11
C ASP A 579 5.28 11.95 -38.57
N ILE A 580 4.78 13.07 -39.10
CA ILE A 580 4.29 13.17 -40.48
C ILE A 580 5.14 14.13 -41.33
N SER A 581 6.35 14.47 -40.88
CA SER A 581 7.23 15.43 -41.57
C SER A 581 7.51 15.02 -43.02
N GLU A 582 7.65 13.74 -43.31
CA GLU A 582 7.82 13.21 -44.67
C GLU A 582 6.58 13.40 -45.55
N MET A 583 5.38 13.37 -44.96
CA MET A 583 4.14 13.68 -45.66
C MET A 583 3.99 15.19 -45.89
N LEU A 584 4.38 16.02 -44.92
CA LEU A 584 4.43 17.47 -45.07
C LEU A 584 5.39 17.89 -46.19
N ASP A 585 6.57 17.27 -46.28
CA ASP A 585 7.54 17.47 -47.35
C ASP A 585 6.98 17.08 -48.74
N ALA A 586 6.04 16.14 -48.78
CA ALA A 586 5.30 15.76 -49.98
C ALA A 586 4.08 16.66 -50.29
N GLY A 587 3.84 17.69 -49.48
CA GLY A 587 2.73 18.64 -49.63
C GLY A 587 1.39 18.15 -49.08
N GLN A 588 1.38 17.07 -48.31
CA GLN A 588 0.20 16.58 -47.57
C GLN A 588 0.07 17.29 -46.23
N THR A 589 -1.03 17.03 -45.52
CA THR A 589 -1.35 17.63 -44.22
C THR A 589 -1.83 16.57 -43.23
N ILE A 590 -2.09 16.95 -41.98
CA ILE A 590 -2.67 16.05 -40.97
C ILE A 590 -4.06 15.52 -41.39
N ASP A 591 -4.80 16.24 -42.23
CA ASP A 591 -6.10 15.79 -42.75
C ASP A 591 -5.97 14.59 -43.71
N ASP A 592 -4.75 14.33 -44.20
CA ASP A 592 -4.42 13.17 -45.04
C ASP A 592 -4.03 11.94 -44.20
N VAL A 593 -4.19 11.99 -42.87
CA VAL A 593 -3.92 10.89 -41.94
C VAL A 593 -5.21 10.44 -41.27
N GLU A 594 -5.52 9.15 -41.36
CA GLU A 594 -6.71 8.53 -40.78
C GLU A 594 -6.34 7.62 -39.60
N LEU A 595 -7.07 7.77 -38.47
CA LEU A 595 -7.07 6.79 -37.39
C LEU A 595 -8.14 5.73 -37.65
N GLN A 596 -7.72 4.47 -37.81
CA GLN A 596 -8.63 3.33 -38.00
C GLN A 596 -8.59 2.42 -36.76
N ILE A 597 -9.74 2.14 -36.14
CA ILE A 597 -9.85 1.21 -35.01
C ILE A 597 -10.15 -0.20 -35.52
N MET A 598 -9.31 -1.17 -35.16
CA MET A 598 -9.45 -2.57 -35.57
C MET A 598 -10.13 -3.41 -34.49
N TYR A 599 -9.82 -3.14 -33.21
CA TYR A 599 -10.40 -3.84 -32.07
C TYR A 599 -10.34 -2.96 -30.83
N ASP A 600 -11.44 -2.90 -30.07
CA ASP A 600 -11.51 -2.31 -28.74
C ASP A 600 -12.05 -3.36 -27.75
N GLU A 601 -11.23 -3.71 -26.77
CA GLU A 601 -11.63 -4.63 -25.72
C GLU A 601 -12.75 -4.04 -24.86
N ASN A 602 -12.76 -2.73 -24.64
CA ASN A 602 -13.76 -2.06 -23.82
C ASN A 602 -15.16 -2.18 -24.45
N ALA A 603 -15.27 -1.93 -25.77
CA ALA A 603 -16.48 -2.16 -26.54
C ALA A 603 -16.99 -3.61 -26.45
N SER A 604 -16.08 -4.57 -26.38
CA SER A 604 -16.40 -6.00 -26.42
C SER A 604 -16.77 -6.57 -25.07
N SER A 605 -16.18 -6.05 -23.99
CA SER A 605 -16.17 -6.71 -22.67
C SER A 605 -16.60 -5.82 -21.50
N TYR A 606 -16.64 -4.49 -21.68
CA TYR A 606 -16.79 -3.53 -20.57
C TYR A 606 -17.87 -2.46 -20.82
N GLY A 607 -18.90 -2.78 -21.61
CA GLY A 607 -20.15 -2.01 -21.66
C GLY A 607 -20.19 -0.85 -22.64
N GLY A 608 -19.17 -0.68 -23.51
CA GLY A 608 -19.22 0.26 -24.62
C GLY A 608 -17.84 0.68 -25.13
N PRO A 609 -17.78 1.31 -26.31
CA PRO A 609 -16.52 1.74 -26.88
C PRO A 609 -15.91 2.89 -26.09
N ILE A 610 -14.58 2.91 -25.97
CA ILE A 610 -13.88 4.08 -25.43
C ILE A 610 -13.91 5.25 -26.41
N GLU A 611 -13.53 6.44 -25.94
CA GLU A 611 -13.40 7.60 -26.81
C GLU A 611 -12.02 7.60 -27.48
N TYR A 612 -12.00 7.72 -28.81
CA TYR A 612 -10.78 7.81 -29.63
C TYR A 612 -10.70 9.21 -30.23
N LYS A 613 -9.58 9.91 -30.01
CA LYS A 613 -9.41 11.30 -30.42
C LYS A 613 -8.17 11.48 -31.29
N GLY A 614 -8.24 12.46 -32.19
CA GLY A 614 -7.15 12.83 -33.09
C GLY A 614 -7.30 12.30 -34.53
N PRO A 615 -6.24 12.40 -35.34
CA PRO A 615 -4.91 12.87 -34.96
C PRO A 615 -4.87 14.36 -34.60
N TYR A 616 -4.08 14.72 -33.59
CA TYR A 616 -3.84 16.09 -33.15
C TYR A 616 -2.39 16.48 -33.39
N LYS A 617 -2.14 17.75 -33.72
CA LYS A 617 -0.78 18.28 -33.80
C LYS A 617 -0.17 18.36 -32.40
N TRP A 618 1.00 17.76 -32.23
CA TRP A 618 1.84 17.94 -31.04
C TRP A 618 2.74 19.17 -31.18
N ASP A 619 3.32 19.34 -32.37
CA ASP A 619 4.12 20.50 -32.75
C ASP A 619 3.92 20.90 -34.23
N GLU A 620 4.60 21.97 -34.64
CA GLU A 620 4.49 22.55 -35.98
C GLU A 620 5.45 21.92 -37.00
N THR A 621 6.27 20.95 -36.58
CA THR A 621 7.27 20.31 -37.46
C THR A 621 6.81 18.98 -38.03
N GLY A 622 5.67 18.47 -37.57
CA GLY A 622 5.08 17.22 -38.06
C GLY A 622 4.80 16.19 -36.97
N VAL A 623 5.21 16.41 -35.71
CA VAL A 623 4.85 15.46 -34.65
C VAL A 623 3.36 15.61 -34.34
N CYS A 624 2.66 14.49 -34.34
CA CYS A 624 1.24 14.36 -34.06
C CYS A 624 0.99 13.28 -33.00
N TYR A 625 -0.23 13.19 -32.48
CA TYR A 625 -0.64 12.11 -31.62
C TYR A 625 -2.11 11.72 -31.79
N VAL A 626 -2.42 10.48 -31.42
CA VAL A 626 -3.80 10.01 -31.16
C VAL A 626 -3.94 9.69 -29.68
N GLU A 627 -5.15 9.87 -29.16
CA GLU A 627 -5.47 9.65 -27.74
C GLU A 627 -6.61 8.63 -27.62
N PHE A 628 -6.45 7.69 -26.70
CA PHE A 628 -7.46 6.70 -26.34
C PHE A 628 -7.86 6.94 -24.88
N ASP A 629 -9.14 7.18 -24.64
CA ASP A 629 -9.66 7.75 -23.41
C ASP A 629 -10.70 6.82 -22.79
N TRP A 630 -10.33 6.18 -21.68
CA TRP A 630 -11.19 5.31 -20.88
C TRP A 630 -11.99 6.08 -19.83
N SER A 631 -12.04 7.43 -19.90
CA SER A 631 -12.77 8.22 -18.90
C SER A 631 -14.24 7.80 -18.82
N GLY A 632 -14.73 7.56 -17.59
CA GLY A 632 -16.07 7.05 -17.31
C GLY A 632 -16.18 5.52 -17.26
N TYR A 633 -15.09 4.77 -17.48
CA TYR A 633 -15.03 3.32 -17.30
C TYR A 633 -14.12 2.95 -16.14
N ASN A 634 -14.58 2.05 -15.27
CA ASN A 634 -13.75 1.54 -14.17
C ASN A 634 -12.66 0.59 -14.71
N VAL A 635 -11.42 1.08 -14.78
CA VAL A 635 -10.25 0.32 -15.25
C VAL A 635 -9.52 -0.28 -14.07
N TYR A 636 -9.48 -1.61 -14.02
CA TYR A 636 -8.49 -2.41 -13.28
C TYR A 636 -8.13 -3.63 -14.13
N GLY A 637 -6.89 -4.11 -14.03
CA GLY A 637 -6.36 -5.15 -14.90
C GLY A 637 -5.84 -4.57 -16.22
N THR A 638 -6.12 -5.26 -17.32
CA THR A 638 -5.68 -4.86 -18.66
C THR A 638 -6.80 -4.26 -19.49
N ARG A 639 -6.47 -3.34 -20.39
CA ARG A 639 -7.35 -2.89 -21.47
C ARG A 639 -6.58 -2.83 -22.79
N GLU A 640 -7.05 -3.54 -23.80
CA GLU A 640 -6.46 -3.57 -25.13
C GLU A 640 -7.19 -2.69 -26.15
N ILE A 641 -6.41 -1.97 -26.96
CA ILE A 641 -6.87 -1.22 -28.12
C ILE A 641 -5.95 -1.50 -29.30
N GLN A 642 -6.53 -1.94 -30.42
CA GLN A 642 -5.82 -2.16 -31.69
C GLN A 642 -6.27 -1.10 -32.70
N PHE A 643 -5.30 -0.39 -33.27
CA PHE A 643 -5.57 0.68 -34.22
C PHE A 643 -4.49 0.72 -35.30
N ALA A 644 -4.78 1.44 -36.39
CA ALA A 644 -3.79 1.83 -37.39
C ALA A 644 -3.83 3.33 -37.60
N VAL A 645 -2.65 3.92 -37.75
CA VAL A 645 -2.48 5.26 -38.34
C VAL A 645 -2.16 5.05 -39.82
N VAL A 646 -2.98 5.64 -40.69
CA VAL A 646 -2.96 5.38 -42.14
C VAL A 646 -2.74 6.69 -42.90
N GLY A 647 -1.64 6.78 -43.64
CA GLY A 647 -1.36 7.90 -44.53
C GLY A 647 -2.02 7.73 -45.89
N ALA A 648 -2.77 8.74 -46.34
CA ALA A 648 -3.37 8.75 -47.67
C ALA A 648 -2.30 8.85 -48.78
N GLN A 649 -2.68 8.45 -49.99
CA GLN A 649 -1.86 8.68 -51.17
C GLN A 649 -1.86 10.16 -51.56
N ASP A 650 -0.73 10.65 -52.07
CA ASP A 650 -0.67 11.95 -52.72
C ASP A 650 -1.48 11.98 -54.05
N GLU A 651 -1.57 13.16 -54.67
CA GLU A 651 -2.23 13.34 -55.97
C GLU A 651 -1.65 12.49 -57.12
N ASN A 652 -0.47 11.89 -56.93
CA ASN A 652 0.22 11.03 -57.88
C ASN A 652 0.14 9.54 -57.49
N TYR A 653 -0.76 9.16 -56.57
CA TYR A 653 -0.96 7.79 -56.08
C TYR A 653 0.29 7.21 -55.38
N LYS A 654 1.09 8.04 -54.72
CA LYS A 654 2.26 7.61 -53.94
C LYS A 654 1.99 7.69 -52.44
N PHE A 655 2.50 6.72 -51.71
CA PHE A 655 2.53 6.76 -50.26
C PHE A 655 3.85 7.35 -49.75
N HIS A 656 3.77 8.18 -48.73
CA HIS A 656 4.92 8.83 -48.10
C HIS A 656 5.13 8.44 -46.65
N TRP A 657 4.19 7.75 -46.01
CA TRP A 657 4.27 7.30 -44.60
C TRP A 657 5.61 6.60 -44.28
N ASP A 658 6.34 7.13 -43.31
CA ASP A 658 7.59 6.56 -42.79
C ASP A 658 7.50 6.37 -41.27
N PRO A 659 7.32 5.14 -40.77
CA PRO A 659 7.16 4.91 -39.34
C PRO A 659 8.48 4.92 -38.56
N THR A 660 9.62 5.09 -39.23
CA THR A 660 10.94 4.95 -38.58
C THR A 660 11.34 6.14 -37.72
N ASN A 661 10.67 7.29 -37.89
CA ASN A 661 10.83 8.52 -37.10
C ASN A 661 9.72 8.68 -36.03
N ASP A 662 8.73 7.77 -35.97
CA ASP A 662 7.64 7.79 -35.00
C ASP A 662 8.14 7.57 -33.56
N TYR A 663 7.87 8.53 -32.69
CA TYR A 663 8.34 8.48 -31.29
C TYR A 663 7.80 7.25 -30.54
N SER A 664 6.48 7.03 -30.57
CA SER A 664 5.86 5.92 -29.84
C SER A 664 6.11 4.55 -30.47
N ARG A 665 6.55 4.50 -31.73
CA ARG A 665 6.93 3.25 -32.42
C ARG A 665 8.27 2.69 -31.93
N ASN A 666 9.11 3.51 -31.31
CA ASN A 666 10.45 3.15 -30.89
C ASN A 666 10.47 1.90 -29.99
N GLY A 667 11.25 0.89 -30.37
CA GLY A 667 11.43 -0.34 -29.60
C GLY A 667 10.28 -1.36 -29.67
N ILE A 668 9.14 -1.03 -30.29
CA ILE A 668 8.02 -1.98 -30.43
C ILE A 668 8.37 -3.09 -31.43
N THR A 669 8.03 -4.33 -31.10
CA THR A 669 8.21 -5.53 -31.96
C THR A 669 6.89 -6.26 -32.16
N GLU A 670 6.89 -7.45 -32.78
CA GLU A 670 5.67 -8.26 -32.94
C GLU A 670 5.14 -8.89 -31.62
N GLU A 671 5.94 -8.83 -30.54
CA GLU A 671 5.55 -9.27 -29.20
C GLU A 671 5.21 -8.08 -28.30
N PHE A 672 4.39 -8.31 -27.27
CA PHE A 672 4.08 -7.28 -26.28
C PHE A 672 5.34 -6.91 -25.48
N GLU A 673 5.72 -5.65 -25.57
CA GLU A 673 6.86 -5.10 -24.85
C GLU A 673 6.41 -3.87 -24.05
N LYS A 674 6.88 -3.75 -22.80
CA LYS A 674 6.62 -2.58 -21.98
C LYS A 674 7.37 -1.38 -22.55
N THR A 675 6.66 -0.28 -22.82
CA THR A 675 7.24 0.88 -23.51
C THR A 675 6.87 2.20 -22.85
N GLN A 676 7.89 2.99 -22.52
CA GLN A 676 7.73 4.35 -21.97
C GLN A 676 7.38 5.40 -23.04
N TYR A 677 7.41 5.03 -24.32
CA TYR A 677 7.16 5.96 -25.43
C TYR A 677 5.67 6.09 -25.76
N ILE A 678 4.80 5.30 -25.10
CA ILE A 678 3.35 5.46 -25.09
C ILE A 678 2.99 5.93 -23.69
N VAL A 679 2.40 7.12 -23.61
CA VAL A 679 2.27 7.84 -22.34
C VAL A 679 0.90 7.57 -21.74
N VAL A 680 0.87 7.18 -20.46
CA VAL A 680 -0.34 6.94 -19.68
C VAL A 680 -0.63 8.15 -18.83
N TYR A 681 -1.87 8.61 -18.90
CA TYR A 681 -2.39 9.70 -18.09
C TYR A 681 -3.44 9.16 -17.15
N LYS A 682 -3.46 9.72 -15.95
CA LYS A 682 -4.54 9.57 -14.99
C LYS A 682 -4.92 10.94 -14.47
N ASP A 683 -6.19 11.29 -14.54
CA ASP A 683 -6.68 12.62 -14.13
C ASP A 683 -5.97 13.78 -14.85
N GLY A 684 -5.48 13.52 -16.08
CA GLY A 684 -4.71 14.48 -16.88
C GLY A 684 -3.21 14.54 -16.58
N GLU A 685 -2.75 13.89 -15.50
CA GLU A 685 -1.33 13.82 -15.11
C GLU A 685 -0.65 12.59 -15.68
N ILE A 686 0.63 12.71 -16.05
CA ILE A 686 1.43 11.56 -16.52
C ILE A 686 1.70 10.63 -15.34
N VAL A 687 1.24 9.39 -15.44
CA VAL A 687 1.52 8.33 -14.45
C VAL A 687 2.50 7.29 -14.97
N PHE A 688 2.75 7.24 -16.28
CA PHE A 688 3.77 6.39 -16.88
C PHE A 688 4.18 6.89 -18.27
N GLY A 689 5.46 6.72 -18.60
CA GLY A 689 6.02 7.10 -19.89
C GLY A 689 6.46 8.56 -19.96
N GLN A 690 6.94 8.97 -21.13
CA GLN A 690 7.45 10.31 -21.38
C GLN A 690 6.95 10.82 -22.74
N GLU A 691 6.43 12.05 -22.78
CA GLU A 691 6.06 12.71 -24.04
C GLU A 691 7.30 13.12 -24.87
N PRO A 692 7.21 13.12 -26.22
CA PRO A 692 8.29 13.67 -27.05
C PRO A 692 8.46 15.17 -26.79
N THR A 693 9.70 15.65 -26.77
CA THR A 693 9.97 17.09 -26.72
C THR A 693 9.37 17.79 -27.95
N LYS A 694 8.53 18.82 -27.73
CA LYS A 694 7.98 19.62 -28.83
C LYS A 694 9.09 20.27 -29.65
N ARG A 695 9.11 20.01 -30.94
CA ARG A 695 10.05 20.66 -31.86
C ARG A 695 9.50 22.04 -32.23
N ILE A 696 10.31 23.07 -32.02
CA ILE A 696 9.93 24.44 -32.40
C ILE A 696 10.19 24.59 -33.90
N ALA A 697 9.16 24.90 -34.69
CA ALA A 697 9.36 25.25 -36.10
C ALA A 697 10.31 26.43 -36.21
N THR A 698 11.42 26.25 -36.93
CA THR A 698 12.35 27.34 -37.23
C THR A 698 11.58 28.41 -38.00
N PRO A 699 11.46 29.65 -37.50
CA PRO A 699 10.89 30.71 -38.31
C PRO A 699 11.72 30.86 -39.58
N ALA A 700 11.07 31.01 -40.74
CA ALA A 700 11.75 31.57 -41.91
C ALA A 700 12.45 32.87 -41.46
N PRO A 701 13.72 33.10 -41.84
CA PRO A 701 14.49 34.22 -41.32
C PRO A 701 13.79 35.53 -41.66
N THR A 702 13.18 36.14 -40.65
CA THR A 702 12.68 37.50 -40.74
C THR A 702 13.77 38.42 -40.21
N ASN A 703 14.14 39.39 -41.04
CA ASN A 703 15.16 40.39 -40.73
C ASN A 703 14.70 41.26 -39.55
N ASN A 704 15.21 40.98 -38.34
CA ASN A 704 15.53 42.03 -37.38
C ASN A 704 16.62 41.55 -36.40
N PRO A 705 17.88 42.02 -36.52
CA PRO A 705 19.02 41.50 -35.77
C PRO A 705 19.39 42.36 -34.56
N GLU A 706 18.55 42.42 -33.52
CA GLU A 706 18.91 42.95 -32.19
C GLU A 706 17.97 42.36 -31.13
N ASP A 707 18.52 41.95 -29.98
CA ASP A 707 17.85 41.54 -28.71
C ASP A 707 17.54 40.08 -28.37
N LEU A 708 18.50 39.13 -28.48
CA LEU A 708 18.58 37.99 -27.53
C LEU A 708 20.04 37.56 -27.31
N LYS A 709 20.51 37.55 -26.05
CA LYS A 709 21.82 36.99 -25.66
C LYS A 709 21.86 35.47 -25.94
N PRO A 710 23.01 34.89 -26.33
CA PRO A 710 23.13 33.44 -26.48
C PRO A 710 23.04 32.76 -25.10
N SER A 711 22.18 31.73 -24.98
CA SER A 711 22.04 30.90 -23.77
C SER A 711 22.67 29.53 -24.01
N LEU A 712 23.41 29.01 -23.03
CA LEU A 712 24.08 27.71 -23.11
C LEU A 712 24.23 27.07 -21.73
N LYS A 713 24.63 25.79 -21.69
CA LYS A 713 25.07 25.07 -20.49
C LYS A 713 26.43 24.43 -20.71
N VAL A 714 27.18 24.23 -19.63
CA VAL A 714 28.43 23.46 -19.66
C VAL A 714 28.25 22.20 -18.83
N MET A 715 28.30 21.06 -19.51
CA MET A 715 28.26 19.74 -18.90
C MET A 715 29.69 19.26 -18.62
N TYR A 716 29.89 18.64 -17.47
CA TYR A 716 31.17 18.21 -16.95
C TYR A 716 31.09 16.75 -16.47
N LYS A 717 32.17 16.01 -16.67
CA LYS A 717 32.48 14.77 -15.93
C LYS A 717 33.99 14.61 -15.78
N THR A 718 34.44 13.87 -14.78
CA THR A 718 35.84 13.47 -14.60
C THR A 718 36.01 11.95 -14.66
N THR A 719 37.18 11.52 -15.13
CA THR A 719 37.61 10.12 -15.04
C THR A 719 38.44 9.82 -13.79
N ASP A 720 38.74 10.84 -12.98
CA ASP A 720 39.54 10.74 -11.76
C ASP A 720 38.90 11.59 -10.64
N ALA A 721 37.95 10.98 -9.93
CA ALA A 721 37.17 11.61 -8.85
C ALA A 721 37.93 11.67 -7.50
N SER A 722 39.26 11.56 -7.53
CA SER A 722 40.11 11.63 -6.33
C SER A 722 40.44 13.06 -5.93
N ASP A 723 40.55 13.32 -4.62
CA ASP A 723 40.91 14.64 -4.10
C ASP A 723 42.33 15.09 -4.48
N ALA A 724 43.19 14.15 -4.88
CA ALA A 724 44.54 14.44 -5.38
C ALA A 724 44.89 13.59 -6.59
N ALA A 725 45.21 14.22 -7.72
CA ALA A 725 45.44 13.56 -9.00
C ALA A 725 46.73 14.05 -9.68
N GLY A 726 47.44 13.15 -10.37
CA GLY A 726 48.63 13.51 -11.14
C GLY A 726 48.33 14.43 -12.33
N ASP A 727 47.15 14.30 -12.91
CA ASP A 727 46.62 15.16 -13.97
C ASP A 727 45.18 15.55 -13.62
N ILE A 728 44.76 16.78 -13.91
CA ILE A 728 43.33 17.14 -13.94
C ILE A 728 42.74 16.52 -15.21
N LYS A 729 41.82 15.57 -15.09
CA LYS A 729 41.19 14.88 -16.24
C LYS A 729 39.71 15.18 -16.31
N THR A 730 39.29 15.96 -17.29
CA THR A 730 37.89 16.37 -17.44
C THR A 730 37.40 16.15 -18.87
N THR A 731 36.12 15.82 -18.98
CA THR A 731 35.38 15.86 -20.25
C THR A 731 34.30 16.93 -20.15
N LEU A 732 34.32 17.87 -21.09
CA LEU A 732 33.36 18.96 -21.18
C LEU A 732 32.45 18.79 -22.40
N ARG A 733 31.23 19.30 -22.31
CA ARG A 733 30.31 19.46 -23.44
C ARG A 733 29.55 20.78 -23.30
N ILE A 734 29.51 21.55 -24.37
CA ILE A 734 28.82 22.84 -24.43
C ILE A 734 27.48 22.61 -25.13
N GLU A 735 26.38 22.85 -24.43
CA GLU A 735 25.03 22.66 -24.96
C GLU A 735 24.40 24.03 -25.24
N ASN A 736 24.01 24.28 -26.49
CA ASN A 736 23.36 25.53 -26.86
C ASN A 736 21.86 25.44 -26.52
N THR A 737 21.47 26.03 -25.40
CA THR A 737 20.07 26.07 -24.93
C THR A 737 19.31 27.27 -25.51
N GLY A 738 19.99 28.18 -26.21
CA GLY A 738 19.43 29.36 -26.83
C GLY A 738 18.90 29.12 -28.25
N LYS A 739 18.33 30.18 -28.83
CA LYS A 739 17.75 30.17 -30.19
C LYS A 739 18.73 30.66 -31.28
N LYS A 740 19.95 31.07 -30.91
CA LYS A 740 20.99 31.57 -31.83
C LYS A 740 22.14 30.56 -31.92
N PRO A 741 22.65 30.24 -33.13
CA PRO A 741 23.88 29.45 -33.26
C PRO A 741 25.06 30.11 -32.55
N ILE A 742 25.91 29.30 -31.92
CA ILE A 742 27.14 29.76 -31.26
C ILE A 742 28.31 29.48 -32.19
N GLU A 743 28.94 30.52 -32.71
CA GLU A 743 30.19 30.42 -33.48
C GLU A 743 31.34 30.02 -32.54
N LEU A 744 31.92 28.83 -32.73
CA LEU A 744 32.94 28.32 -31.81
C LEU A 744 34.20 29.21 -31.78
N SER A 745 34.54 29.89 -32.88
CA SER A 745 35.67 30.82 -32.94
C SER A 745 35.50 32.07 -32.07
N GLU A 746 34.27 32.38 -31.66
CA GLU A 746 33.95 33.49 -30.75
C GLU A 746 33.79 33.02 -29.30
N PHE A 747 33.86 31.70 -29.08
CA PHE A 747 33.58 31.05 -27.81
C PHE A 747 34.87 30.78 -27.01
N LYS A 748 34.79 31.02 -25.71
CA LYS A 748 35.83 30.70 -24.73
C LYS A 748 35.25 30.06 -23.49
N LEU A 749 35.99 29.14 -22.89
CA LEU A 749 35.59 28.49 -21.64
C LEU A 749 36.75 28.52 -20.64
N ARG A 750 36.48 28.82 -19.37
CA ARG A 750 37.48 28.87 -18.30
C ARG A 750 37.14 27.89 -17.20
N TYR A 751 38.12 27.05 -16.89
CA TYR A 751 38.12 26.16 -15.73
C TYR A 751 39.06 26.72 -14.68
N TRP A 752 38.52 27.03 -13.50
CA TRP A 752 39.19 27.70 -12.38
C TRP A 752 39.70 26.68 -11.38
N TYR A 753 40.97 26.79 -11.01
CA TYR A 753 41.67 25.79 -10.21
C TYR A 753 42.86 26.41 -9.46
N THR A 754 43.45 25.68 -8.53
CA THR A 754 44.71 26.05 -7.89
C THR A 754 45.87 25.30 -8.54
N LYS A 755 46.96 26.01 -8.82
CA LYS A 755 48.10 25.46 -9.58
C LYS A 755 48.85 24.38 -8.81
N ASP A 756 48.80 24.43 -7.47
CA ASP A 756 49.50 23.59 -6.47
C ASP A 756 51.04 23.51 -6.59
N SER A 757 51.64 23.92 -7.71
CA SER A 757 53.10 24.02 -7.89
C SER A 757 53.48 25.02 -8.98
N GLU A 758 54.73 25.48 -8.96
CA GLU A 758 55.26 26.39 -9.99
C GLU A 758 55.74 25.68 -11.27
N ASP A 759 55.53 24.37 -11.37
CA ASP A 759 55.96 23.59 -12.54
C ASP A 759 55.18 23.99 -13.80
N GLN A 760 55.84 23.86 -14.95
CA GLN A 760 55.21 24.15 -16.23
C GLN A 760 54.09 23.15 -16.50
N GLN A 761 52.88 23.67 -16.75
CA GLN A 761 51.70 22.89 -17.07
C GLN A 761 51.50 22.80 -18.58
N GLN A 762 50.94 21.68 -19.04
CA GLN A 762 50.50 21.50 -20.42
C GLN A 762 49.09 20.92 -20.43
N CYS A 763 48.28 21.34 -21.41
CA CYS A 763 46.97 20.75 -21.67
C CYS A 763 47.08 19.80 -22.87
N ILE A 764 46.65 18.56 -22.69
CA ILE A 764 46.60 17.53 -23.72
C ILE A 764 45.13 17.24 -24.02
N PHE A 765 44.72 17.41 -25.28
CA PHE A 765 43.39 17.02 -25.73
C PHE A 765 43.39 15.54 -26.15
N ASP A 766 42.68 14.70 -25.42
CA ASP A 766 42.57 13.27 -25.68
C ASP A 766 41.49 12.97 -26.74
N TYR A 767 40.43 13.79 -26.82
CA TYR A 767 39.41 13.74 -27.89
C TYR A 767 38.68 15.08 -28.03
N VAL A 768 38.41 15.51 -29.26
CA VAL A 768 37.61 16.72 -29.58
C VAL A 768 36.88 16.47 -30.89
N LYS A 769 35.54 16.55 -30.90
CA LYS A 769 34.71 16.24 -32.08
C LYS A 769 35.09 17.06 -33.33
N VAL A 770 35.40 18.34 -33.15
CA VAL A 770 35.79 19.27 -34.23
C VAL A 770 37.27 19.19 -34.64
N GLY A 771 38.03 18.26 -34.07
CA GLY A 771 39.47 18.11 -34.29
C GLY A 771 40.32 18.76 -33.19
N LYS A 772 41.38 18.07 -32.76
CA LYS A 772 42.25 18.53 -31.66
C LYS A 772 43.08 19.76 -32.04
N GLU A 773 43.35 19.91 -33.32
CA GLU A 773 44.06 21.04 -33.91
C GLU A 773 43.24 22.34 -33.94
N MET A 774 41.91 22.23 -33.77
CA MET A 774 40.96 23.35 -33.83
C MET A 774 40.68 23.99 -32.47
N ILE A 775 41.19 23.42 -31.38
CA ILE A 775 41.06 23.94 -30.02
C ILE A 775 42.46 24.23 -29.46
N GLU A 776 42.56 25.23 -28.59
CA GLU A 776 43.78 25.57 -27.86
C GLU A 776 43.47 25.92 -26.42
N ALA A 777 44.42 25.64 -25.53
CA ALA A 777 44.33 25.98 -24.11
C ALA A 777 45.43 26.98 -23.74
N LYS A 778 45.06 27.99 -22.94
CA LYS A 778 45.99 28.97 -22.38
C LYS A 778 45.85 28.99 -20.86
N PHE A 779 46.97 28.96 -20.14
CA PHE A 779 46.99 29.07 -18.68
C PHE A 779 47.17 30.53 -18.27
N ILE A 780 46.38 30.99 -17.30
CA ILE A 780 46.39 32.37 -16.79
C ILE A 780 46.36 32.34 -15.26
N GLU A 781 47.22 33.14 -14.63
CA GLU A 781 47.24 33.35 -13.18
C GLU A 781 46.21 34.41 -12.76
N VAL A 782 45.52 34.16 -11.66
CA VAL A 782 44.54 35.06 -11.05
C VAL A 782 45.24 35.92 -9.99
N SER A 783 45.16 37.24 -10.12
CA SER A 783 45.82 38.18 -9.21
C SER A 783 44.87 39.31 -8.77
N PRO A 784 44.59 39.46 -7.45
CA PRO A 784 44.98 38.56 -6.37
C PRO A 784 44.36 37.17 -6.51
N ALA A 785 45.01 36.13 -6.01
CA ALA A 785 44.42 34.80 -5.94
C ALA A 785 43.15 34.84 -5.09
N VAL A 786 42.17 34.04 -5.47
CA VAL A 786 40.84 33.96 -4.84
C VAL A 786 40.63 32.60 -4.21
N GLU A 787 39.58 32.46 -3.41
CA GLU A 787 39.31 31.19 -2.74
C GLU A 787 39.07 30.08 -3.77
N ASN A 788 39.82 28.98 -3.63
CA ASN A 788 39.80 27.82 -4.52
C ASN A 788 40.18 28.09 -6.00
N ALA A 789 40.80 29.23 -6.30
CA ALA A 789 41.41 29.47 -7.61
C ALA A 789 42.56 30.49 -7.56
N ASP A 790 43.77 30.06 -7.89
CA ASP A 790 44.90 30.97 -8.19
C ASP A 790 45.20 31.03 -9.70
N SER A 791 44.55 30.17 -10.48
CA SER A 791 44.78 29.98 -11.92
C SER A 791 43.48 29.59 -12.63
N TYR A 792 43.45 29.78 -13.94
CA TYR A 792 42.49 29.10 -14.81
C TYR A 792 43.13 28.72 -16.14
N PHE A 793 42.60 27.67 -16.76
CA PHE A 793 42.89 27.41 -18.16
C PHE A 793 41.71 27.84 -19.03
N GLU A 794 42.00 28.64 -20.06
CA GLU A 794 41.03 29.12 -21.05
C GLU A 794 41.13 28.25 -22.29
N LEU A 795 40.03 27.60 -22.65
CA LEU A 795 39.85 26.92 -23.93
C LEU A 795 39.30 27.92 -24.95
N SER A 796 39.84 27.90 -26.16
CA SER A 796 39.34 28.69 -27.29
C SER A 796 39.48 27.91 -28.59
N PHE A 797 38.67 28.26 -29.60
CA PHE A 797 38.66 27.56 -30.88
C PHE A 797 39.18 28.45 -32.01
N LYS A 798 39.85 27.83 -32.98
CA LYS A 798 40.36 28.52 -34.17
C LYS A 798 39.23 28.83 -35.15
N SER A 799 39.45 29.82 -36.00
CA SER A 799 38.58 30.13 -37.14
C SER A 799 38.29 28.87 -37.96
N GLY A 800 37.00 28.60 -38.24
CA GLY A 800 36.56 27.42 -38.98
C GLY A 800 36.25 26.18 -38.12
N ALA A 801 36.25 26.29 -36.78
CA ALA A 801 35.85 25.20 -35.89
C ALA A 801 34.35 24.84 -35.97
N GLY A 802 33.55 25.66 -36.65
CA GLY A 802 32.12 25.43 -36.89
C GLY A 802 31.23 26.13 -35.86
N VAL A 803 29.95 25.75 -35.89
CA VAL A 803 28.90 26.32 -35.05
C VAL A 803 28.26 25.25 -34.17
N ILE A 804 27.80 25.63 -32.98
CA ILE A 804 26.82 24.85 -32.22
C ILE A 804 25.44 25.41 -32.55
N ALA A 805 24.65 24.67 -33.31
CA ALA A 805 23.28 25.07 -33.63
C ALA A 805 22.39 25.12 -32.36
N PRO A 806 21.29 25.89 -32.36
CA PRO A 806 20.27 25.86 -31.29
C PRO A 806 19.84 24.42 -30.97
N GLY A 807 19.80 24.07 -29.69
CA GLY A 807 19.45 22.71 -29.22
C GLY A 807 20.49 21.62 -29.51
N SER A 808 21.66 21.97 -30.03
CA SER A 808 22.78 21.03 -30.28
C SER A 808 23.93 21.24 -29.28
N ASP A 809 24.94 20.37 -29.35
CA ASP A 809 26.12 20.44 -28.50
C ASP A 809 27.46 20.36 -29.26
N SER A 810 28.55 20.74 -28.59
CA SER A 810 29.92 20.73 -29.12
C SER A 810 30.49 19.34 -29.42
N GLY A 811 29.83 18.27 -28.97
CA GLY A 811 30.44 16.98 -28.70
C GLY A 811 31.36 17.00 -27.49
N ASP A 812 31.91 15.84 -27.15
CA ASP A 812 32.85 15.68 -26.05
C ASP A 812 34.19 16.38 -26.34
N ILE A 813 34.64 17.17 -25.37
CA ILE A 813 35.97 17.76 -25.28
C ILE A 813 36.68 17.08 -24.11
N GLN A 814 37.42 16.00 -24.39
CA GLN A 814 38.18 15.25 -23.39
C GLN A 814 39.60 15.82 -23.32
N LEU A 815 40.00 16.30 -22.15
CA LEU A 815 41.30 16.92 -21.92
C LEU A 815 41.92 16.48 -20.59
N ARG A 816 43.25 16.61 -20.54
CA ARG A 816 44.03 16.47 -19.30
C ARG A 816 45.05 17.58 -19.16
N VAL A 817 45.11 18.18 -17.98
CA VAL A 817 46.15 19.15 -17.60
C VAL A 817 47.19 18.42 -16.75
N THR A 818 48.45 18.42 -17.20
CA THR A 818 49.53 17.65 -16.60
C THR A 818 50.75 18.52 -16.29
N LYS A 819 51.50 18.15 -15.25
CA LYS A 819 52.73 18.81 -14.79
C LYS A 819 53.72 17.78 -14.24
N SER A 820 55.01 18.11 -14.19
CA SER A 820 56.09 17.22 -13.73
C SER A 820 56.32 17.21 -12.20
N GLY A 821 55.52 17.95 -11.45
CA GLY A 821 55.70 18.22 -10.02
C GLY A 821 54.84 17.36 -9.09
N VAL A 822 54.47 17.96 -7.95
CA VAL A 822 53.50 17.39 -7.00
C VAL A 822 52.12 17.24 -7.67
N PRO A 823 51.30 16.23 -7.30
CA PRO A 823 49.92 16.10 -7.78
C PRO A 823 49.09 17.38 -7.58
N TYR A 824 48.04 17.57 -8.37
CA TYR A 824 46.99 18.57 -8.12
C TYR A 824 46.12 18.13 -6.94
N THR A 825 45.63 19.07 -6.16
CA THR A 825 44.67 18.87 -5.07
C THR A 825 43.27 19.24 -5.56
N GLN A 826 42.66 18.43 -6.41
CA GLN A 826 41.40 18.77 -7.09
C GLN A 826 40.26 19.24 -6.15
N SER A 827 40.23 18.80 -4.89
CA SER A 827 39.22 19.23 -3.92
C SER A 827 39.31 20.72 -3.52
N ASN A 828 40.41 21.41 -3.82
CA ASN A 828 40.55 22.85 -3.63
C ASN A 828 40.33 23.66 -4.93
N ASP A 829 39.89 23.02 -6.02
CA ASP A 829 39.66 23.67 -7.31
C ASP A 829 38.21 24.12 -7.43
N TYR A 830 37.97 25.40 -7.74
CA TYR A 830 36.63 25.97 -7.84
C TYR A 830 35.75 25.24 -8.86
N SER A 831 36.29 24.90 -10.04
CA SER A 831 35.54 24.22 -11.11
C SER A 831 35.45 22.69 -10.95
N TYR A 832 36.07 22.08 -9.95
CA TYR A 832 36.09 20.63 -9.79
C TYR A 832 34.80 20.09 -9.17
N ASP A 833 34.33 18.99 -9.77
CA ASP A 833 33.24 18.16 -9.25
C ASP A 833 33.64 16.68 -9.38
N LYS A 834 33.13 15.82 -8.50
CA LYS A 834 33.43 14.37 -8.46
C LYS A 834 32.58 13.54 -9.43
N ALA A 835 31.72 14.18 -10.23
CA ALA A 835 30.82 13.52 -11.16
C ALA A 835 31.56 12.68 -12.22
N THR A 836 31.27 11.38 -12.26
CA THR A 836 31.79 10.41 -13.25
C THR A 836 30.84 10.20 -14.43
N SER A 837 29.60 10.66 -14.32
CA SER A 837 28.63 10.88 -15.41
C SER A 837 28.49 12.38 -15.69
N PHE A 838 27.94 12.76 -16.86
CA PHE A 838 27.75 14.18 -17.18
C PHE A 838 26.75 14.83 -16.24
N THR A 839 27.19 15.89 -15.56
CA THR A 839 26.34 16.80 -14.78
C THR A 839 26.55 18.23 -15.27
N GLU A 840 25.57 19.09 -15.05
CA GLU A 840 25.72 20.52 -15.26
C GLU A 840 26.72 21.10 -14.24
N ASN A 841 27.65 21.95 -14.68
CA ASN A 841 28.65 22.56 -13.80
C ASN A 841 28.73 24.08 -14.04
N SER A 842 27.98 24.82 -13.23
CA SER A 842 27.94 26.29 -13.26
C SER A 842 29.23 26.94 -12.76
N LYS A 843 30.16 26.20 -12.16
CA LYS A 843 31.47 26.72 -11.71
C LYS A 843 32.51 26.79 -12.84
N ILE A 844 32.13 26.39 -14.05
CA ILE A 844 32.92 26.59 -15.27
C ILE A 844 32.30 27.74 -16.06
N THR A 845 33.09 28.77 -16.35
CA THR A 845 32.56 29.98 -16.99
C THR A 845 32.75 29.95 -18.51
N ALA A 846 31.74 30.38 -19.25
CA ALA A 846 31.77 30.43 -20.71
C ALA A 846 31.47 31.83 -21.24
N TYR A 847 32.16 32.20 -22.30
CA TYR A 847 32.11 33.53 -22.90
C TYR A 847 31.87 33.43 -24.39
N VAL A 848 31.00 34.29 -24.91
CA VAL A 848 30.81 34.51 -26.35
C VAL A 848 31.11 35.97 -26.64
N ASN A 849 31.98 36.26 -27.60
CA ASN A 849 32.42 37.63 -27.90
C ASN A 849 32.98 38.39 -26.69
N SER A 850 33.64 37.67 -25.77
CA SER A 850 34.20 38.19 -24.51
C SER A 850 33.17 38.60 -23.44
N GLU A 851 31.87 38.39 -23.68
CA GLU A 851 30.83 38.53 -22.65
C GLU A 851 30.61 37.20 -21.93
N LEU A 852 30.46 37.24 -20.60
CA LEU A 852 30.10 36.06 -19.80
C LEU A 852 28.64 35.69 -20.10
N VAL A 853 28.42 34.47 -20.59
CA VAL A 853 27.09 33.99 -21.01
C VAL A 853 26.62 32.77 -20.22
N TYR A 854 27.52 32.12 -19.47
CA TYR A 854 27.19 31.02 -18.57
C TYR A 854 28.24 30.83 -17.48
N GLY A 855 27.79 30.38 -16.32
CA GLY A 855 28.60 30.04 -15.16
C GLY A 855 28.98 31.24 -14.29
N GLU A 856 29.42 30.94 -13.08
CA GLU A 856 29.80 31.91 -12.06
C GLU A 856 31.33 31.93 -11.93
N GLN A 857 31.92 33.13 -11.86
CA GLN A 857 33.35 33.28 -11.57
C GLN A 857 33.56 33.07 -10.06
N PRO A 858 34.75 32.60 -9.63
CA PRO A 858 35.07 32.58 -8.20
C PRO A 858 34.98 33.97 -7.58
N ASP A 859 34.48 34.05 -6.34
CA ASP A 859 34.31 35.31 -5.62
C ASP A 859 35.65 36.04 -5.43
N GLY A 860 35.70 37.32 -5.82
CA GLY A 860 36.89 38.18 -5.68
C GLY A 860 37.73 38.36 -6.95
N VAL A 861 37.37 37.74 -8.09
CA VAL A 861 38.07 37.94 -9.38
C VAL A 861 37.77 39.35 -9.94
N VAL A 862 38.79 40.20 -10.07
CA VAL A 862 38.64 41.57 -10.61
C VAL A 862 39.04 41.61 -12.10
N GLY A 863 38.07 41.35 -13.00
CA GLY A 863 38.19 41.57 -14.46
C GLY A 863 37.50 42.87 -14.91
N PRO A 864 37.67 43.36 -16.16
CA PRO A 864 37.11 44.64 -16.60
C PRO A 864 35.58 44.57 -16.61
N ILE A 865 34.97 45.16 -15.59
CA ILE A 865 33.52 45.28 -15.43
C ILE A 865 33.03 46.31 -16.44
N VAL A 866 32.24 45.87 -17.43
CA VAL A 866 31.33 46.77 -18.15
C VAL A 866 30.11 46.90 -17.24
N THR A 867 29.96 48.04 -16.57
CA THR A 867 28.78 48.38 -15.79
C THR A 867 27.60 48.65 -16.73
N PRO A 868 26.49 47.89 -16.69
CA PRO A 868 25.22 48.43 -17.15
C PRO A 868 24.70 49.39 -16.07
N THR A 869 24.38 50.60 -16.53
CA THR A 869 23.59 51.57 -15.77
C THR A 869 22.22 50.95 -15.46
N PRO A 870 21.66 51.13 -14.25
CA PRO A 870 20.37 50.53 -13.91
C PRO A 870 19.27 51.10 -14.80
N THR A 871 18.54 50.22 -15.47
CA THR A 871 17.20 50.52 -15.99
C THR A 871 16.25 50.52 -14.78
N PRO A 872 15.46 51.57 -14.53
CA PRO A 872 14.48 51.58 -13.45
C PRO A 872 13.48 50.43 -13.63
N ASN A 873 13.07 49.78 -12.54
CA ASN A 873 11.93 48.86 -12.57
C ASN A 873 10.68 49.67 -12.97
N ASP A 874 10.02 49.26 -14.04
CA ASP A 874 8.80 49.90 -14.53
C ASP A 874 7.54 49.42 -13.75
N TYR A 875 7.67 48.99 -12.49
CA TYR A 875 6.59 48.58 -11.57
C TYR A 875 7.01 48.69 -10.10
N ILE A 876 6.04 48.80 -9.18
CA ILE A 876 6.25 48.88 -7.73
C ILE A 876 6.00 47.50 -7.12
N ILE A 877 6.92 47.00 -6.30
CA ILE A 877 6.78 45.72 -5.61
C ILE A 877 5.66 45.83 -4.57
N GLY A 878 4.71 44.91 -4.64
CA GLY A 878 3.49 44.91 -3.83
C GLY A 878 2.28 45.60 -4.45
N ASP A 879 2.45 46.40 -5.52
CA ASP A 879 1.34 47.02 -6.25
C ASP A 879 0.85 46.07 -7.34
N VAL A 880 -0.04 45.15 -6.96
CA VAL A 880 -0.56 44.12 -7.88
C VAL A 880 -1.74 44.62 -8.72
N ASN A 881 -2.22 45.83 -8.44
CA ASN A 881 -3.38 46.42 -9.09
C ASN A 881 -3.00 47.58 -10.05
N GLY A 882 -1.78 48.09 -9.95
CA GLY A 882 -1.17 49.08 -10.82
C GLY A 882 -1.56 50.53 -10.50
N ASP A 883 -2.00 50.82 -9.27
CA ASP A 883 -2.41 52.17 -8.85
C ASP A 883 -1.30 53.00 -8.18
N GLU A 884 -0.08 52.47 -8.18
CA GLU A 884 1.13 53.03 -7.58
C GLU A 884 1.10 53.10 -6.03
N GLU A 885 0.12 52.48 -5.38
CA GLU A 885 0.03 52.33 -3.92
C GLU A 885 0.16 50.84 -3.52
N VAL A 886 0.65 50.57 -2.31
CA VAL A 886 0.73 49.20 -1.75
C VAL A 886 -0.14 49.15 -0.50
N ASP A 887 -1.38 48.71 -0.65
CA ASP A 887 -2.38 48.85 0.40
C ASP A 887 -3.35 47.66 0.54
N SER A 888 -4.50 47.89 1.20
CA SER A 888 -5.50 46.86 1.43
C SER A 888 -6.18 46.33 0.16
N ILE A 889 -6.12 47.08 -0.94
CA ILE A 889 -6.68 46.71 -2.24
C ILE A 889 -5.78 45.64 -2.87
N ASP A 890 -4.46 45.81 -2.87
CA ASP A 890 -3.51 44.80 -3.34
C ASP A 890 -3.63 43.49 -2.57
N PHE A 891 -3.73 43.60 -1.25
CA PHE A 891 -3.96 42.45 -0.38
C PHE A 891 -5.28 41.72 -0.70
N ALA A 892 -6.33 42.46 -1.06
CA ALA A 892 -7.60 41.86 -1.48
C ALA A 892 -7.49 41.17 -2.84
N VAL A 893 -6.78 41.77 -3.80
CA VAL A 893 -6.55 41.18 -5.14
C VAL A 893 -5.71 39.91 -5.02
N MET A 894 -4.61 39.91 -4.26
CA MET A 894 -3.81 38.71 -3.98
C MET A 894 -4.65 37.59 -3.37
N ARG A 895 -5.55 37.91 -2.42
CA ARG A 895 -6.46 36.93 -1.82
C ARG A 895 -7.45 36.36 -2.83
N GLN A 896 -7.97 37.18 -3.74
CA GLN A 896 -8.91 36.72 -4.76
C GLN A 896 -8.26 35.77 -5.77
N ILE A 897 -6.98 35.99 -6.14
CA ILE A 897 -6.20 35.07 -6.96
C ILE A 897 -6.00 33.73 -6.25
N LEU A 898 -5.55 33.75 -4.98
CA LEU A 898 -5.32 32.52 -4.19
C LEU A 898 -6.60 31.71 -3.93
N LEU A 899 -7.76 32.36 -3.90
CA LEU A 899 -9.06 31.71 -3.74
C LEU A 899 -9.70 31.32 -5.08
N GLY A 900 -9.05 31.56 -6.21
CA GLY A 900 -9.58 31.28 -7.56
C GLY A 900 -10.84 32.10 -7.91
N ILE A 901 -11.05 33.23 -7.24
CA ILE A 901 -12.18 34.14 -7.51
C ILE A 901 -11.92 34.94 -8.79
N ILE A 902 -10.65 35.28 -9.03
CA ILE A 902 -10.13 35.81 -10.29
C ILE A 902 -8.91 35.00 -10.68
N ASN A 903 -8.67 34.81 -11.98
CA ASN A 903 -7.64 33.88 -12.48
C ASN A 903 -6.39 34.61 -13.03
N GLN A 904 -6.37 35.94 -13.00
CA GLN A 904 -5.25 36.77 -13.45
C GLN A 904 -5.29 38.12 -12.74
N PHE A 905 -4.12 38.71 -12.49
CA PHE A 905 -4.06 40.05 -11.90
C PHE A 905 -4.67 41.10 -12.86
N PRO A 906 -5.29 42.16 -12.33
CA PRO A 906 -5.86 43.23 -13.14
C PRO A 906 -4.78 44.13 -13.78
N TYR A 907 -3.53 44.03 -13.31
CA TYR A 907 -2.36 44.75 -13.79
C TYR A 907 -1.42 43.83 -14.58
N GLU A 908 -0.91 44.28 -15.73
CA GLU A 908 -0.05 43.50 -16.62
C GLU A 908 1.24 43.00 -15.94
N LYS A 909 1.69 43.70 -14.89
CA LYS A 909 2.85 43.30 -14.08
C LYS A 909 2.45 42.81 -12.69
N GLY A 910 1.19 42.50 -12.46
CA GLY A 910 0.68 42.09 -11.15
C GLY A 910 1.30 40.79 -10.63
N GLU A 911 1.66 39.85 -11.52
CA GLU A 911 2.43 38.65 -11.12
C GLU A 911 3.84 39.00 -10.66
N LEU A 912 4.52 39.92 -11.36
CA LEU A 912 5.86 40.38 -10.99
C LEU A 912 5.86 41.25 -9.72
N ALA A 913 4.82 42.08 -9.55
CA ALA A 913 4.63 42.88 -8.36
C ALA A 913 4.17 42.04 -7.16
N GLY A 914 3.54 40.88 -7.41
CA GLY A 914 3.02 39.96 -6.41
C GLY A 914 4.03 38.95 -5.87
N ASP A 915 5.16 38.73 -6.55
CA ASP A 915 6.29 37.92 -6.07
C ASP A 915 7.13 38.74 -5.08
N LEU A 916 6.78 38.64 -3.80
CA LEU A 916 7.35 39.46 -2.73
C LEU A 916 8.59 38.82 -2.11
N ASP A 917 8.83 37.53 -2.36
CA ASP A 917 10.05 36.84 -1.92
C ASP A 917 11.10 36.62 -3.03
N GLY A 918 10.75 36.91 -4.29
CA GLY A 918 11.65 36.89 -5.45
C GLY A 918 11.92 35.49 -5.98
N ASN A 919 11.05 34.52 -5.68
CA ASN A 919 11.21 33.13 -6.10
C ASN A 919 10.68 32.88 -7.54
N GLY A 920 10.07 33.87 -8.17
CA GLY A 920 9.51 33.84 -9.52
C GLY A 920 8.08 33.31 -9.62
N VAL A 921 7.40 33.05 -8.50
CA VAL A 921 6.05 32.46 -8.41
C VAL A 921 5.23 33.19 -7.35
N PHE A 922 3.99 33.58 -7.69
CA PHE A 922 3.05 34.12 -6.73
C PHE A 922 2.31 33.01 -5.95
N ASP A 923 2.48 32.92 -4.64
CA ASP A 923 1.80 31.95 -3.78
C ASP A 923 1.39 32.45 -2.38
N SER A 924 1.07 31.52 -1.47
CA SER A 924 0.63 31.85 -0.10
C SER A 924 1.71 32.51 0.78
N LEU A 925 3.00 32.34 0.45
CA LEU A 925 4.14 32.97 1.12
C LEU A 925 4.17 34.46 0.80
N ASP A 926 3.97 34.85 -0.45
CA ASP A 926 3.85 36.26 -0.84
C ASP A 926 2.68 36.92 -0.14
N PHE A 927 1.54 36.24 -0.09
CA PHE A 927 0.38 36.72 0.65
C PHE A 927 0.68 36.91 2.16
N ALA A 928 1.48 36.02 2.75
CA ALA A 928 1.94 36.18 4.13
C ALA A 928 2.93 37.35 4.29
N HIS A 929 3.78 37.61 3.30
CA HIS A 929 4.68 38.77 3.28
C HIS A 929 3.91 40.09 3.14
N MET A 930 2.92 40.16 2.25
CA MET A 930 2.01 41.31 2.14
C MET A 930 1.28 41.57 3.46
N ARG A 931 0.78 40.53 4.12
CA ARG A 931 0.15 40.65 5.44
C ARG A 931 1.12 41.20 6.50
N LYS A 932 2.38 40.73 6.52
CA LYS A 932 3.40 41.22 7.46
C LYS A 932 3.73 42.69 7.20
N TYR A 933 3.78 43.11 5.93
CA TYR A 933 4.01 44.49 5.52
C TYR A 933 2.85 45.41 5.92
N MET A 934 1.61 45.02 5.63
CA MET A 934 0.40 45.76 6.04
C MET A 934 0.27 45.93 7.57
N LEU A 935 0.75 44.95 8.33
CA LEU A 935 0.76 44.98 9.80
C LEU A 935 1.99 45.69 10.38
N GLY A 936 2.91 46.18 9.54
CA GLY A 936 4.12 46.90 9.95
C GLY A 936 5.21 46.02 10.59
N TYR A 937 5.11 44.70 10.47
CA TYR A 937 6.13 43.77 10.98
C TYR A 937 7.40 43.77 10.12
N ILE A 938 7.28 44.11 8.85
CA ILE A 938 8.39 44.37 7.93
C ILE A 938 8.18 45.76 7.29
N LYS A 939 9.28 46.44 6.94
CA LYS A 939 9.26 47.78 6.32
C LYS A 939 9.54 47.76 4.82
N GLU A 940 9.98 46.61 4.33
CA GLU A 940 10.36 46.32 2.95
C GLU A 940 10.13 44.81 2.74
N PHE A 941 9.77 44.41 1.53
CA PHE A 941 9.56 43.01 1.17
C PHE A 941 10.89 42.25 1.06
N PRO A 942 10.90 40.91 1.23
CA PRO A 942 12.14 40.13 1.11
C PRO A 942 12.88 40.33 -0.21
N ILE A 943 12.17 40.50 -1.33
CA ILE A 943 12.75 40.80 -2.65
C ILE A 943 13.42 42.18 -2.73
N GLU A 944 13.08 43.10 -1.82
CA GLU A 944 13.65 44.46 -1.78
C GLU A 944 14.96 44.54 -0.95
N LYS A 945 15.44 43.42 -0.39
CA LYS A 945 16.59 43.38 0.52
C LYS A 945 17.94 43.13 -0.13
#